data_AF-A0A9D6MV27-F1
#
_entry.id   AF-A0A9D6MV27-F1
#
_cell.length_a   1.000
_cell.length_b   1.000
_cell.length_c   1.000
_cell.angle_alpha   90.00
_cell.angle_beta   90.00
_cell.angle_gamma   90.00
#
_symmetry.space_group_name_H-M   'P 1'
#
loop_
_entity.id
_entity.type
_entity.pdbx_description
1 polymer ?
#
loop_
_entity_poly.entity_id
_entity_poly.type
_entity_poly.pdbx_seq_one_letter_code
_entity_poly.pdbx_strand_id
1 'polypeptide(L)'
;MSYAVSAIPSNAPRPRWQEFIAVVAYPASFFSAIAAFLWSSANGYPKWVSAYLPVVVCAAVVLPLLERIMPHRRDWRPDRREWFTDALYTVVIQIAMPPLLALLVVLGLSDLTRPYLHSSLWPHQWPILAQGILMVLLVDLMRYWVHRFAHTNPTLWRLHAVHHSPDKLYWLNTARFHPLEKTLHFFFDSMPFILLGVNEYVLAFYFVCYAVNGFYQHSNVHLRLGLLNYIFSTAELHRWHHSKILKEANTNYSNTTVIWDMVFGTYFRPRDRVLARAGIQNDRYPMSFGRQLLGPFVRNLESRDVFVPTLREAAMNNLLKLGFAKINHTHWHPLEKAAHDVAKAQRQVLHGILQKNRDTAFGQHHRFAEVDSIADYQRLCPVQTYDSLRSYIDEQESTGKPAITAEAAEFYAKTSGTTGAAKLLPVTPTMLAQIRRQQALAGFLQYRACPRAFRGALLGITGAAEEEKSATGKRIGSISGVMYEMLPWPMKRKFILPSVVFGIEDHLTKYLLILRLAMAEKGITYIATANPSTFVLLLELAHKYRDELLTGIETGRWPADRPLSPEVAEAVKRKLRPDRARAAELRELFAARQQLVIRDIWPHVALVATWTGGNCRIPLQTVRAQLPGQTVIMDLGFLASECRTTLTVEADTSSGLPVFQDYFFEFVERARRNDKPPEFLTLDRLEPGREYYIFVTTTGGLYRYDMNDVVRVTGRRHGAPLIEFLQKGQGVTNITGEKLYETQVTQATVATAAQCSITIPFFIALADRDAGRYEFYFELSGSPAPDLHELSRRLDENLSRQNEEYKQKRASGRLKPVQAWLLKTGAATCFRAHLVKRGQKEGQFKAQCLAYKDEVGFDFKPQLATE
;
A
#
# COMPACT_ATOMS: atom_id res chain seq x y z
N MET A 1 -31.68 -1.92 5.44
CA MET A 1 -32.68 -0.85 5.68
C MET A 1 -32.44 0.26 4.69
N SER A 2 -33.45 0.56 3.87
CA SER A 2 -33.46 1.65 2.89
C SER A 2 -33.55 3.00 3.63
N TYR A 3 -32.59 3.90 3.41
CA TYR A 3 -32.57 5.21 4.07
C TYR A 3 -33.18 6.26 3.14
N ALA A 4 -34.26 6.89 3.61
CA ALA A 4 -34.92 8.00 2.94
C ALA A 4 -33.96 9.18 2.71
N VAL A 5 -33.91 9.65 1.46
CA VAL A 5 -33.20 10.84 1.02
C VAL A 5 -33.83 12.06 1.73
N SER A 6 -33.10 12.71 2.63
CA SER A 6 -33.54 14.00 3.19
C SER A 6 -33.62 15.01 2.06
N ALA A 7 -34.75 15.68 1.93
CA ALA A 7 -35.07 16.62 0.86
C ALA A 7 -33.92 17.60 0.55
N ILE A 8 -33.56 17.67 -0.73
CA ILE A 8 -32.72 18.70 -1.35
C ILE A 8 -33.35 20.08 -1.05
N PRO A 9 -32.58 21.15 -0.77
CA PRO A 9 -33.16 22.48 -0.60
C PRO A 9 -34.07 22.81 -1.78
N SER A 10 -35.29 23.28 -1.53
CA SER A 10 -36.20 23.68 -2.59
C SER A 10 -35.51 24.75 -3.46
N ASN A 11 -35.32 24.48 -4.74
CA ASN A 11 -34.91 25.46 -5.77
C ASN A 11 -35.99 26.53 -6.04
N ALA A 12 -36.90 26.77 -5.10
CA ALA A 12 -37.88 27.83 -5.20
C ALA A 12 -37.16 29.19 -5.15
N PRO A 13 -37.41 30.09 -6.11
CA PRO A 13 -36.78 31.40 -6.14
C PRO A 13 -37.10 32.18 -4.86
N ARG A 14 -36.07 32.70 -4.18
CA ARG A 14 -36.23 33.52 -2.98
C ARG A 14 -36.65 34.94 -3.37
N PRO A 15 -37.36 35.68 -2.49
CA PRO A 15 -37.66 37.09 -2.71
C PRO A 15 -36.37 37.91 -2.94
N ARG A 16 -36.42 38.89 -3.86
CA ARG A 16 -35.25 39.74 -4.22
C ARG A 16 -34.56 40.39 -3.01
N TRP A 17 -35.33 40.76 -1.98
CA TRP A 17 -34.76 41.34 -0.76
C TRP A 17 -33.91 40.33 0.05
N GLN A 18 -34.24 39.03 0.03
CA GLN A 18 -33.43 38.00 0.68
C GLN A 18 -32.10 37.79 -0.05
N GLU A 19 -32.12 37.86 -1.38
CA GLU A 19 -30.92 37.78 -2.21
C GLU A 19 -29.99 38.97 -1.95
N PHE A 20 -30.53 40.17 -1.81
CA PHE A 20 -29.75 41.35 -1.42
C PHE A 20 -29.12 41.19 -0.04
N ILE A 21 -29.90 40.77 0.97
CA ILE A 21 -29.38 40.55 2.33
C ILE A 21 -28.33 39.42 2.34
N ALA A 22 -28.47 38.37 1.52
CA ALA A 22 -27.51 37.27 1.44
C ALA A 22 -26.09 37.71 1.02
N VAL A 23 -25.99 38.82 0.29
CA VAL A 23 -24.70 39.43 -0.12
C VAL A 23 -24.19 40.41 0.94
N VAL A 24 -25.08 41.24 1.48
CA VAL A 24 -24.70 42.42 2.29
C VAL A 24 -24.62 42.13 3.79
N ALA A 25 -25.34 41.13 4.32
CA ALA A 25 -25.46 40.89 5.76
C ALA A 25 -24.11 40.69 6.45
N TYR A 26 -23.24 39.83 5.91
CA TYR A 26 -21.92 39.59 6.50
C TYR A 26 -21.02 40.85 6.49
N PRO A 27 -20.72 41.47 5.33
CA PRO A 27 -19.83 42.64 5.34
C PRO A 27 -20.42 43.80 6.14
N ALA A 28 -21.73 44.05 6.07
CA ALA A 28 -22.37 45.09 6.87
C ALA A 28 -22.18 44.85 8.38
N SER A 29 -22.47 43.64 8.88
CA SER A 29 -22.28 43.31 10.29
C SER A 29 -20.81 43.37 10.72
N PHE A 30 -19.91 42.83 9.89
CA PHE A 30 -18.47 42.78 10.18
C PHE A 30 -17.87 44.19 10.30
N PHE A 31 -18.09 45.04 9.30
CA PHE A 31 -17.56 46.42 9.31
C PHE A 31 -18.29 47.32 10.30
N SER A 32 -19.59 47.11 10.55
CA SER A 32 -20.31 47.86 11.59
C SER A 32 -19.81 47.52 12.99
N ALA A 33 -19.48 46.25 13.26
CA ALA A 33 -18.91 45.86 14.54
C ALA A 33 -17.52 46.48 14.77
N ILE A 34 -16.69 46.51 13.73
CA ILE A 34 -15.39 47.19 13.76
C ILE A 34 -15.57 48.70 13.98
N ALA A 35 -16.46 49.34 13.22
CA ALA A 35 -16.74 50.77 13.35
C ALA A 35 -17.25 51.13 14.76
N ALA A 36 -18.15 50.31 15.32
CA ALA A 36 -18.65 50.47 16.69
C ALA A 36 -17.53 50.31 17.73
N PHE A 37 -16.64 49.33 17.56
CA PHE A 37 -15.46 49.16 18.41
C PHE A 37 -14.51 50.37 18.35
N LEU A 38 -14.19 50.85 17.14
CA LEU A 38 -13.30 51.99 16.95
C LEU A 38 -13.92 53.28 17.52
N TRP A 39 -15.21 53.51 17.25
CA TRP A 39 -15.94 54.67 17.76
C TRP A 39 -16.02 54.66 19.29
N SER A 40 -16.43 53.56 19.91
CA SER A 40 -16.52 53.46 21.37
C SER A 40 -15.15 53.57 22.04
N SER A 41 -14.11 52.99 21.43
CA SER A 41 -12.72 53.14 21.91
C SER A 41 -12.22 54.58 21.83
N ALA A 42 -12.53 55.29 20.74
CA ALA A 42 -12.16 56.70 20.56
C ALA A 42 -12.90 57.64 21.53
N ASN A 43 -14.09 57.26 21.99
CA ASN A 43 -14.90 58.03 22.95
C ASN A 43 -14.67 57.63 24.42
N GLY A 44 -13.62 56.85 24.71
CA GLY A 44 -13.21 56.55 26.09
C GLY A 44 -14.06 55.52 26.83
N TYR A 45 -14.88 54.72 26.12
CA TYR A 45 -15.63 53.63 26.75
C TYR A 45 -14.67 52.54 27.28
N PRO A 46 -15.05 51.80 28.34
CA PRO A 46 -14.22 50.71 28.86
C PRO A 46 -13.91 49.68 27.76
N LYS A 47 -12.64 49.27 27.64
CA LYS A 47 -12.14 48.41 26.54
C LYS A 47 -12.97 47.13 26.35
N TRP A 48 -13.35 46.48 27.45
CA TRP A 48 -14.17 45.28 27.40
C TRP A 48 -15.59 45.57 26.87
N VAL A 49 -16.17 46.73 27.17
CA VAL A 49 -17.46 47.15 26.59
C VAL A 49 -17.30 47.37 25.09
N SER A 50 -16.28 48.14 24.69
CA SER A 50 -16.00 48.44 23.28
C SER A 50 -15.80 47.17 22.44
N ALA A 51 -15.13 46.16 22.99
CA ALA A 51 -14.85 44.90 22.30
C ALA A 51 -16.02 43.91 22.31
N TYR A 52 -16.69 43.70 23.45
CA TYR A 52 -17.72 42.67 23.58
C TYR A 52 -19.10 43.11 23.12
N LEU A 53 -19.48 44.37 23.32
CA LEU A 53 -20.84 44.84 22.97
C LEU A 53 -21.16 44.65 21.47
N PRO A 54 -20.29 45.04 20.51
CA PRO A 54 -20.58 44.81 19.09
C PRO A 54 -20.71 43.33 18.73
N VAL A 55 -19.88 42.47 19.35
CA VAL A 55 -19.92 41.01 19.16
C VAL A 55 -21.23 40.44 19.69
N VAL A 56 -21.65 40.84 20.89
CA VAL A 56 -22.91 40.38 21.51
C VAL A 56 -24.11 40.84 20.70
N VAL A 57 -24.13 42.08 20.21
CA VAL A 57 -25.22 42.57 19.34
C VAL A 57 -25.30 41.72 18.06
N CYS A 58 -24.15 41.44 17.43
CA CYS A 58 -24.12 40.59 16.24
C CYS A 58 -24.61 39.15 16.53
N ALA A 59 -24.10 38.52 17.60
CA ALA A 59 -24.36 37.12 17.92
C ALA A 59 -25.76 36.88 18.52
N ALA A 60 -26.24 37.77 19.41
CA ALA A 60 -27.47 37.57 20.16
C ALA A 60 -28.70 38.26 19.53
N VAL A 61 -28.50 39.21 18.60
CA VAL A 61 -29.61 39.94 17.95
C VAL A 61 -29.63 39.70 16.44
N VAL A 62 -28.55 40.04 15.75
CA VAL A 62 -28.52 40.03 14.27
C VAL A 62 -28.62 38.61 13.70
N LEU A 63 -27.74 37.70 14.12
CA LEU A 63 -27.71 36.33 13.58
C LEU A 63 -28.97 35.50 13.89
N PRO A 64 -29.53 35.50 15.12
CA PRO A 64 -30.77 34.78 15.40
C PRO A 64 -31.95 35.28 14.56
N LEU A 65 -32.02 36.60 14.33
CA LEU A 65 -33.03 37.21 13.47
C LEU A 65 -32.85 36.75 12.01
N LEU A 66 -31.63 36.81 11.49
CA LEU A 66 -31.31 36.37 10.13
C LEU A 66 -31.53 34.87 9.92
N GLU A 67 -31.17 34.01 10.87
CA GLU A 67 -31.42 32.57 10.78
C GLU A 67 -32.92 32.24 10.84
N ARG A 68 -33.72 33.06 11.54
CA ARG A 68 -35.18 32.90 11.57
C ARG A 68 -35.81 33.30 10.23
N ILE A 69 -35.35 34.40 9.64
CA ILE A 69 -35.94 35.01 8.44
C ILE A 69 -35.46 34.35 7.14
N MET A 70 -34.18 33.99 7.04
CA MET A 70 -33.53 33.50 5.83
C MET A 70 -32.55 32.35 6.09
N PRO A 71 -33.02 31.21 6.66
CA PRO A 71 -32.17 30.06 6.92
C PRO A 71 -31.63 29.47 5.60
N HIS A 72 -30.41 28.97 5.64
CA HIS A 72 -29.81 28.15 4.59
C HIS A 72 -30.52 26.78 4.53
N ARG A 73 -30.71 26.15 5.70
CA ARG A 73 -31.47 24.90 5.88
C ARG A 73 -32.52 25.03 6.97
N ARG A 74 -33.78 24.72 6.66
CA ARG A 74 -34.89 24.83 7.63
C ARG A 74 -34.83 23.75 8.72
N ASP A 75 -34.26 22.60 8.40
CA ASP A 75 -34.09 21.44 9.26
C ASP A 75 -32.91 21.57 10.25
N TRP A 76 -32.09 22.62 10.12
CA TRP A 76 -30.97 22.91 11.02
C TRP A 76 -31.35 23.78 12.23
N ARG A 77 -32.65 23.93 12.51
CA ARG A 77 -33.10 24.64 13.72
C ARG A 77 -32.79 23.78 14.95
N PRO A 78 -32.11 24.35 15.97
CA PRO A 78 -31.78 23.60 17.17
C PRO A 78 -33.02 23.32 18.01
N ASP A 79 -33.04 22.16 18.66
CA ASP A 79 -33.98 21.88 19.74
C ASP A 79 -33.51 22.51 21.08
N ARG A 80 -34.36 22.39 22.11
CA ARG A 80 -34.05 22.98 23.43
C ARG A 80 -32.80 22.40 24.09
N ARG A 81 -32.49 21.12 23.86
CA ARG A 81 -31.34 20.42 24.47
C ARG A 81 -30.05 20.80 23.77
N GLU A 82 -30.08 20.87 22.44
CA GLU A 82 -28.98 21.36 21.61
C GLU A 82 -28.63 22.79 22.00
N TRP A 83 -29.63 23.67 22.04
CA TRP A 83 -29.44 25.07 22.40
C TRP A 83 -28.87 25.23 23.80
N PHE A 84 -29.39 24.51 24.81
CA PHE A 84 -28.87 24.57 26.18
C PHE A 84 -27.41 24.10 26.26
N THR A 85 -27.06 23.03 25.55
CA THR A 85 -25.68 22.51 25.48
C THR A 85 -24.75 23.54 24.86
N ASP A 86 -25.16 24.17 23.77
CA ASP A 86 -24.38 25.19 23.05
C ASP A 86 -24.24 26.50 23.83
N ALA A 87 -25.28 26.89 24.58
CA ALA A 87 -25.22 28.00 25.51
C ALA A 87 -24.22 27.72 26.65
N LEU A 88 -24.19 26.50 27.19
CA LEU A 88 -23.23 26.11 28.21
C LEU A 88 -21.78 26.14 27.69
N TYR A 89 -21.53 25.64 26.48
CA TYR A 89 -20.24 25.79 25.81
C TYR A 89 -19.84 27.27 25.65
N THR A 90 -20.78 28.12 25.25
CA THR A 90 -20.55 29.56 25.09
C THR A 90 -20.13 30.21 26.42
N VAL A 91 -20.89 29.99 27.49
CA VAL A 91 -20.61 30.60 28.79
C VAL A 91 -19.32 30.06 29.40
N VAL A 92 -19.15 28.73 29.44
CA VAL A 92 -18.03 28.10 30.15
C VAL A 92 -16.72 28.20 29.36
N ILE A 93 -16.74 27.88 28.06
CA ILE A 93 -15.53 27.73 27.25
C ILE A 93 -15.15 29.01 26.51
N GLN A 94 -16.13 29.78 25.99
CA GLN A 94 -15.82 30.98 25.21
C GLN A 94 -15.76 32.25 26.06
N ILE A 95 -16.59 32.37 27.11
CA ILE A 95 -16.65 33.57 27.95
C ILE A 95 -15.78 33.44 29.21
N ALA A 96 -15.98 32.40 30.02
CA ALA A 96 -15.30 32.29 31.33
C ALA A 96 -13.84 31.83 31.25
N MET A 97 -13.52 30.90 30.34
CA MET A 97 -12.19 30.29 30.27
C MET A 97 -11.06 31.23 29.79
N PRO A 98 -11.20 32.07 28.74
CA PRO A 98 -10.09 32.91 28.29
C PRO A 98 -9.58 33.92 29.33
N PRO A 99 -10.44 34.64 30.08
CA PRO A 99 -9.99 35.49 31.19
C PRO A 99 -9.26 34.70 32.27
N LEU A 100 -9.71 33.49 32.60
CA LEU A 100 -9.02 32.61 33.56
C LEU A 100 -7.62 32.21 33.06
N LEU A 101 -7.50 31.81 31.78
CA LEU A 101 -6.20 31.48 31.18
C LEU A 101 -5.27 32.70 31.15
N ALA A 102 -5.79 33.88 30.81
CA ALA A 102 -5.03 35.13 30.85
C ALA A 102 -4.54 35.44 32.27
N LEU A 103 -5.40 35.30 33.29
CA LEU A 103 -5.01 35.46 34.69
C LEU A 103 -3.91 34.47 35.10
N LEU A 104 -4.03 33.19 34.71
CA LEU A 104 -3.01 32.18 35.01
C LEU A 104 -1.67 32.48 34.34
N VAL A 105 -1.67 33.02 33.12
CA VAL A 105 -0.44 33.48 32.45
C VAL A 105 0.19 34.65 33.21
N VAL A 106 -0.61 35.64 33.60
CA VAL A 106 -0.13 36.79 34.38
C VAL A 106 0.46 36.34 35.72
N LEU A 107 -0.21 35.45 36.45
CA LEU A 107 0.24 34.97 37.76
C LEU A 107 1.42 33.99 37.67
N GLY A 108 1.49 33.15 36.64
CA GLY A 108 2.47 32.06 36.55
C GLY A 108 3.72 32.35 35.71
N LEU A 109 3.67 33.36 34.84
CA LEU A 109 4.76 33.65 33.89
C LEU A 109 5.27 35.10 33.95
N SER A 110 4.73 35.96 34.82
CA SER A 110 5.13 37.38 34.92
C SER A 110 6.64 37.57 35.20
N ASP A 111 7.24 36.73 36.04
CA ASP A 111 8.68 36.80 36.33
C ASP A 111 9.56 36.30 35.17
N LEU A 112 9.10 35.29 34.42
CA LEU A 112 9.85 34.69 33.30
C LEU A 112 9.75 35.51 32.01
N THR A 113 8.66 36.27 31.86
CA THR A 113 8.32 36.98 30.61
C THR A 113 8.67 38.47 30.65
N ARG A 114 8.89 39.04 31.83
CA ARG A 114 9.31 40.44 32.04
C ARG A 114 10.45 40.92 31.13
N PRO A 115 11.53 40.14 30.88
CA PRO A 115 12.62 40.58 30.01
C PRO A 115 12.24 40.67 28.52
N TYR A 116 11.17 40.01 28.09
CA TYR A 116 10.79 39.85 26.69
C TYR A 116 9.61 40.74 26.27
N LEU A 117 8.94 41.41 27.21
CA LEU A 117 7.76 42.27 27.00
C LEU A 117 8.02 43.52 26.11
N HIS A 118 9.26 43.75 25.68
CA HIS A 118 9.66 44.87 24.82
C HIS A 118 10.52 44.40 23.63
N SER A 119 10.05 43.41 22.86
CA SER A 119 10.75 42.96 21.66
C SER A 119 10.59 43.95 20.50
N SER A 120 11.65 44.17 19.71
CA SER A 120 11.61 45.01 18.50
C SER A 120 10.94 44.34 17.29
N LEU A 121 10.41 43.12 17.45
CA LEU A 121 9.86 42.33 16.35
C LEU A 121 8.45 42.76 15.92
N TRP A 122 7.70 43.45 16.79
CA TRP A 122 6.36 43.94 16.46
C TRP A 122 6.40 45.42 16.05
N PRO A 123 5.68 45.83 14.98
CA PRO A 123 5.72 47.21 14.49
C PRO A 123 4.82 48.13 15.33
N HIS A 124 5.23 48.44 16.56
CA HIS A 124 4.47 49.27 17.50
C HIS A 124 4.16 50.69 16.98
N GLN A 125 4.98 51.19 16.05
CA GLN A 125 4.86 52.50 15.42
C GLN A 125 3.81 52.58 14.30
N TRP A 126 3.28 51.44 13.84
CA TRP A 126 2.24 51.44 12.81
C TRP A 126 0.89 51.91 13.36
N PRO A 127 -0.02 52.44 12.52
CA PRO A 127 -1.40 52.69 12.94
C PRO A 127 -2.05 51.43 13.50
N ILE A 128 -2.88 51.57 14.54
CA ILE A 128 -3.55 50.44 15.24
C ILE A 128 -4.29 49.53 14.25
N LEU A 129 -4.94 50.10 13.23
CA LEU A 129 -5.64 49.32 12.20
C LEU A 129 -4.68 48.43 11.39
N ALA A 130 -3.51 48.94 11.01
CA ALA A 130 -2.51 48.18 10.27
C ALA A 130 -1.90 47.06 11.13
N GLN A 131 -1.64 47.35 12.42
CA GLN A 131 -1.23 46.32 13.40
C GLN A 131 -2.32 45.24 13.57
N GLY A 132 -3.59 45.65 13.62
CA GLY A 132 -4.74 44.76 13.72
C GLY A 132 -4.87 43.81 12.52
N ILE A 133 -4.72 44.34 11.30
CA ILE A 133 -4.73 43.51 10.08
C ILE A 133 -3.56 42.53 10.07
N LEU A 134 -2.35 42.99 10.42
CA LEU A 134 -1.18 42.11 10.54
C LEU A 134 -1.42 40.98 11.56
N MET A 135 -1.99 41.31 12.72
CA MET A 135 -2.32 40.33 13.74
C MET A 135 -3.35 39.30 13.23
N VAL A 136 -4.41 39.73 12.56
CA VAL A 136 -5.40 38.82 11.94
C VAL A 136 -4.71 37.83 11.01
N LEU A 137 -3.82 38.28 10.12
CA LEU A 137 -3.13 37.40 9.17
C LEU A 137 -2.20 36.39 9.86
N LEU A 138 -1.43 36.84 10.86
CA LEU A 138 -0.48 35.99 11.58
C LEU A 138 -1.18 34.97 12.48
N VAL A 139 -2.22 35.40 13.22
CA VAL A 139 -2.99 34.47 14.05
C VAL A 139 -3.72 33.46 13.17
N ASP A 140 -4.33 33.88 12.06
CA ASP A 140 -5.03 32.98 11.15
C ASP A 140 -4.07 31.95 10.52
N LEU A 141 -2.81 32.31 10.27
CA LEU A 141 -1.75 31.37 9.85
C LEU A 141 -1.46 30.32 10.93
N MET A 142 -1.31 30.75 12.18
CA MET A 142 -1.01 29.84 13.29
C MET A 142 -2.19 28.90 13.53
N ARG A 143 -3.42 29.44 13.53
CA ARG A 143 -4.66 28.66 13.64
C ARG A 143 -4.86 27.69 12.49
N TYR A 144 -4.56 28.10 11.26
CA TYR A 144 -4.62 27.22 10.09
C TYR A 144 -3.84 25.92 10.34
N TRP A 145 -2.61 26.04 10.85
CA TRP A 145 -1.78 24.86 11.12
C TRP A 145 -2.29 24.04 12.30
N VAL A 146 -2.67 24.66 13.41
CA VAL A 146 -3.26 23.95 14.56
C VAL A 146 -4.50 23.16 14.11
N HIS A 147 -5.36 23.79 13.32
CA HIS A 147 -6.60 23.20 12.81
C HIS A 147 -6.33 22.07 11.81
N ARG A 148 -5.42 22.28 10.85
CA ARG A 148 -4.99 21.23 9.92
C ARG A 148 -4.33 20.05 10.63
N PHE A 149 -3.56 20.30 11.68
CA PHE A 149 -3.03 19.25 12.54
C PHE A 149 -4.13 18.53 13.31
N ALA A 150 -5.15 19.23 13.79
CA ALA A 150 -6.32 18.60 14.40
C ALA A 150 -7.04 17.65 13.43
N HIS A 151 -7.05 17.94 12.12
CA HIS A 151 -7.62 17.04 11.11
C HIS A 151 -6.73 15.87 10.70
N THR A 152 -5.42 15.96 10.91
CA THR A 152 -4.44 14.96 10.42
C THR A 152 -3.82 14.13 11.54
N ASN A 153 -3.84 14.63 12.78
CA ASN A 153 -3.37 13.97 13.99
C ASN A 153 -4.55 13.42 14.78
N PRO A 154 -4.63 12.10 15.03
CA PRO A 154 -5.78 11.52 15.73
C PRO A 154 -5.98 11.98 17.17
N THR A 155 -4.91 12.33 17.90
CA THR A 155 -5.03 12.80 19.28
C THR A 155 -5.68 14.18 19.33
N LEU A 156 -5.24 15.10 18.46
CA LEU A 156 -5.86 16.41 18.35
C LEU A 156 -7.25 16.32 17.73
N TRP A 157 -7.47 15.39 16.79
CA TRP A 157 -8.81 15.10 16.24
C TRP A 157 -9.80 14.71 17.32
N ARG A 158 -9.40 13.96 18.35
CA ARG A 158 -10.32 13.56 19.42
C ARG A 158 -10.87 14.76 20.20
N LEU A 159 -10.03 15.77 20.43
CA LEU A 159 -10.45 17.04 21.03
C LEU A 159 -11.35 17.82 20.06
N HIS A 160 -10.89 17.93 18.81
CA HIS A 160 -11.54 18.68 17.75
C HIS A 160 -12.83 18.05 17.22
N ALA A 161 -13.04 16.74 17.44
CA ALA A 161 -14.28 16.05 17.11
C ALA A 161 -15.48 16.59 17.90
N VAL A 162 -15.24 17.22 19.06
CA VAL A 162 -16.30 17.95 19.80
C VAL A 162 -16.84 19.10 18.94
N HIS A 163 -15.94 19.83 18.26
CA HIS A 163 -16.29 20.90 17.34
C HIS A 163 -17.07 20.38 16.12
N HIS A 164 -16.62 19.28 15.53
CA HIS A 164 -17.29 18.62 14.38
C HIS A 164 -18.50 17.76 14.75
N SER A 165 -18.83 17.61 16.03
CA SER A 165 -19.95 16.77 16.46
C SER A 165 -21.34 17.22 15.99
N PRO A 166 -21.65 18.53 15.82
CA PRO A 166 -22.97 18.96 15.36
C PRO A 166 -23.30 18.46 13.96
N ASP A 167 -24.46 17.83 13.81
CA ASP A 167 -25.05 17.48 12.52
C ASP A 167 -25.88 18.63 11.90
N LYS A 168 -26.15 19.67 12.71
CA LYS A 168 -26.76 20.95 12.32
C LYS A 168 -25.80 22.08 12.64
N LEU A 169 -25.58 23.00 11.70
CA LEU A 169 -24.76 24.20 11.94
C LEU A 169 -25.66 25.41 12.10
N TYR A 170 -25.45 26.16 13.18
CA TYR A 170 -26.11 27.43 13.49
C TYR A 170 -25.23 28.27 14.41
N TRP A 171 -25.50 29.58 14.52
CA TRP A 171 -24.56 30.56 15.10
C TRP A 171 -24.00 30.17 16.48
N LEU A 172 -24.80 29.61 17.38
CA LEU A 172 -24.40 29.37 18.78
C LEU A 172 -23.39 28.21 18.93
N ASN A 173 -23.46 27.20 18.05
CA ASN A 173 -22.60 26.03 18.17
C ASN A 173 -21.15 26.25 17.71
N THR A 174 -20.81 27.45 17.24
CA THR A 174 -19.42 27.91 17.05
C THR A 174 -18.60 27.79 18.34
N ALA A 175 -19.25 27.80 19.51
CA ALA A 175 -18.60 27.72 20.80
C ALA A 175 -18.15 26.30 21.20
N ARG A 176 -18.53 25.25 20.46
CA ARG A 176 -18.17 23.86 20.79
C ARG A 176 -16.70 23.61 20.57
N PHE A 177 -15.91 23.76 21.64
CA PHE A 177 -14.52 23.35 21.69
C PHE A 177 -14.26 22.61 22.99
N HIS A 178 -13.40 21.60 22.95
CA HIS A 178 -12.92 20.98 24.18
C HIS A 178 -12.03 21.98 24.97
N PRO A 179 -12.07 22.04 26.32
CA PRO A 179 -11.23 22.96 27.09
C PRO A 179 -9.75 22.90 26.72
N LEU A 180 -9.17 21.69 26.59
CA LEU A 180 -7.77 21.54 26.17
C LEU A 180 -7.46 22.10 24.77
N GLU A 181 -8.41 21.98 23.84
CA GLU A 181 -8.28 22.59 22.52
C GLU A 181 -8.38 24.11 22.61
N LYS A 182 -9.28 24.64 23.45
CA LYS A 182 -9.39 26.07 23.70
C LYS A 182 -8.12 26.64 24.33
N THR A 183 -7.49 25.91 25.25
CA THR A 183 -6.17 26.27 25.81
C THR A 183 -5.11 26.31 24.72
N LEU A 184 -5.09 25.33 23.83
CA LEU A 184 -4.17 25.29 22.69
C LEU A 184 -4.40 26.52 21.78
N HIS A 185 -5.65 26.82 21.42
CA HIS A 185 -5.97 28.02 20.67
C HIS A 185 -5.50 29.29 21.39
N PHE A 186 -5.75 29.45 22.69
CA PHE A 186 -5.27 30.61 23.44
C PHE A 186 -3.74 30.78 23.38
N PHE A 187 -3.00 29.67 23.47
CA PHE A 187 -1.54 29.68 23.38
C PHE A 187 -1.05 30.12 21.99
N PHE A 188 -1.72 29.79 20.91
CA PHE A 188 -1.30 30.21 19.56
C PHE A 188 -1.90 31.55 19.11
N ASP A 189 -3.09 31.92 19.62
CA ASP A 189 -3.82 33.12 19.22
C ASP A 189 -3.36 34.38 19.96
N SER A 190 -3.06 34.26 21.25
CA SER A 190 -2.90 35.41 22.14
C SER A 190 -1.53 35.47 22.81
N MET A 191 -0.99 34.34 23.28
CA MET A 191 0.23 34.34 24.09
C MET A 191 1.47 34.94 23.36
N PRO A 192 1.82 34.56 22.12
CA PRO A 192 2.93 35.16 21.39
C PRO A 192 2.82 36.69 21.32
N PHE A 193 1.62 37.21 21.04
CA PHE A 193 1.40 38.65 20.89
C PHE A 193 1.42 39.39 22.22
N ILE A 194 0.92 38.77 23.29
CA ILE A 194 1.09 39.30 24.66
C ILE A 194 2.58 39.38 25.02
N LEU A 195 3.36 38.34 24.70
CA LEU A 195 4.81 38.31 24.95
C LEU A 195 5.58 39.34 24.11
N LEU A 196 5.14 39.60 22.87
CA LEU A 196 5.69 40.65 22.02
C LEU A 196 5.27 42.07 22.46
N GLY A 197 4.48 42.22 23.54
CA GLY A 197 4.03 43.52 24.02
C GLY A 197 3.01 44.19 23.11
N VAL A 198 2.25 43.42 22.32
CA VAL A 198 1.25 43.95 21.39
C VAL A 198 0.20 44.75 22.17
N ASN A 199 -0.13 45.93 21.63
CA ASN A 199 -1.07 46.84 22.25
C ASN A 199 -2.45 46.17 22.45
N GLU A 200 -3.04 46.35 23.63
CA GLU A 200 -4.32 45.76 24.00
C GLU A 200 -5.50 46.15 23.08
N TYR A 201 -5.46 47.32 22.45
CA TYR A 201 -6.44 47.73 21.43
C TYR A 201 -6.31 46.89 20.15
N VAL A 202 -5.10 46.45 19.80
CA VAL A 202 -4.85 45.55 18.66
C VAL A 202 -5.39 44.15 18.98
N LEU A 203 -5.15 43.66 20.21
CA LEU A 203 -5.72 42.39 20.69
C LEU A 203 -7.26 42.42 20.69
N ALA A 204 -7.86 43.52 21.15
CA ALA A 204 -9.30 43.73 21.15
C ALA A 204 -9.88 43.82 19.73
N PHE A 205 -9.20 44.53 18.81
CA PHE A 205 -9.57 44.59 17.40
C PHE A 205 -9.58 43.20 16.76
N TYR A 206 -8.52 42.42 16.97
CA TYR A 206 -8.45 41.03 16.51
C TYR A 206 -9.62 40.21 17.07
N PHE A 207 -9.90 40.32 18.38
CA PHE A 207 -11.02 39.62 19.01
C PHE A 207 -12.36 39.95 18.34
N VAL A 208 -12.64 41.22 18.05
CA VAL A 208 -13.88 41.63 17.35
C VAL A 208 -13.97 40.97 15.98
N CYS A 209 -12.90 41.04 15.18
CA CYS A 209 -12.84 40.43 13.85
C CYS A 209 -13.07 38.91 13.92
N TYR A 210 -12.30 38.24 14.79
CA TYR A 210 -12.36 36.80 15.00
C TYR A 210 -13.74 36.34 15.46
N ALA A 211 -14.31 37.00 16.48
CA ALA A 211 -15.55 36.57 17.09
C ALA A 211 -16.74 36.76 16.13
N VAL A 212 -16.86 37.94 15.50
CA VAL A 212 -17.94 38.19 14.54
C VAL A 212 -17.85 37.22 13.37
N ASN A 213 -16.64 36.99 12.83
CA ASN A 213 -16.47 36.04 11.75
C ASN A 213 -16.81 34.60 12.16
N GLY A 214 -16.35 34.14 13.34
CA GLY A 214 -16.60 32.80 13.85
C GLY A 214 -18.08 32.48 14.05
N PHE A 215 -18.88 33.45 14.52
CA PHE A 215 -20.34 33.28 14.59
C PHE A 215 -20.97 33.17 13.19
N TYR A 216 -20.50 33.96 12.23
CA TYR A 216 -20.95 33.85 10.84
C TYR A 216 -20.53 32.54 10.17
N GLN A 217 -19.35 31.97 10.49
CA GLN A 217 -18.87 30.69 9.94
C GLN A 217 -19.79 29.51 10.23
N HIS A 218 -20.35 29.45 11.43
CA HIS A 218 -21.29 28.39 11.81
C HIS A 218 -22.75 28.73 11.49
N SER A 219 -23.04 29.98 11.17
CA SER A 219 -24.43 30.43 11.01
C SER A 219 -25.20 29.63 9.96
N ASN A 220 -26.47 29.38 10.25
CA ASN A 220 -27.44 28.84 9.32
C ASN A 220 -28.01 29.95 8.42
N VAL A 221 -27.35 31.10 8.26
CA VAL A 221 -27.84 32.18 7.40
C VAL A 221 -27.56 31.83 5.93
N HIS A 222 -28.51 32.10 5.05
CA HIS A 222 -28.30 31.96 3.62
C HIS A 222 -27.39 33.09 3.09
N LEU A 223 -26.10 32.79 2.86
CA LEU A 223 -25.11 33.75 2.36
C LEU A 223 -24.76 33.47 0.88
N ARG A 224 -24.45 34.53 0.12
CA ARG A 224 -24.00 34.50 -1.28
C ARG A 224 -22.91 35.54 -1.52
N LEU A 225 -21.76 35.37 -0.87
CA LEU A 225 -20.70 36.38 -0.78
C LEU A 225 -19.85 36.52 -2.06
N GLY A 226 -20.00 35.62 -3.03
CA GLY A 226 -19.35 35.75 -4.34
C GLY A 226 -17.83 35.89 -4.22
N LEU A 227 -17.30 37.05 -4.65
CA LEU A 227 -15.87 37.37 -4.60
C LEU A 227 -15.32 37.48 -3.17
N LEU A 228 -16.14 37.81 -2.17
CA LEU A 228 -15.69 37.89 -0.79
C LEU A 228 -15.30 36.52 -0.21
N ASN A 229 -15.75 35.40 -0.79
CA ASN A 229 -15.28 34.06 -0.45
C ASN A 229 -13.81 33.79 -0.87
N TYR A 230 -13.17 34.76 -1.52
CA TYR A 230 -11.73 34.71 -1.79
C TYR A 230 -10.90 35.51 -0.76
N ILE A 231 -11.58 36.17 0.18
CA ILE A 231 -10.95 36.95 1.24
C ILE A 231 -11.32 36.38 2.61
N PHE A 232 -12.61 36.13 2.85
CA PHE A 232 -13.14 35.73 4.15
C PHE A 232 -13.58 34.27 4.18
N SER A 233 -13.30 33.61 5.31
CA SER A 233 -13.75 32.26 5.59
C SER A 233 -15.09 32.33 6.32
N THR A 234 -16.19 32.08 5.62
CA THR A 234 -17.57 32.20 6.15
C THR A 234 -18.34 30.88 6.02
N ALA A 235 -19.63 30.86 6.38
CA ALA A 235 -20.44 29.65 6.35
C ALA A 235 -20.56 28.98 4.97
N GLU A 236 -20.40 29.69 3.86
CA GLU A 236 -20.38 29.06 2.52
C GLU A 236 -19.22 28.05 2.37
N LEU A 237 -18.10 28.29 3.06
CA LEU A 237 -16.90 27.45 3.01
C LEU A 237 -16.84 26.48 4.19
N HIS A 238 -17.13 26.98 5.39
CA HIS A 238 -16.98 26.22 6.62
C HIS A 238 -17.98 25.06 6.76
N ARG A 239 -19.15 25.14 6.11
CA ARG A 239 -20.07 23.99 6.01
C ARG A 239 -19.44 22.77 5.35
N TRP A 240 -18.61 22.95 4.31
CA TRP A 240 -17.92 21.84 3.65
C TRP A 240 -16.87 21.20 4.54
N HIS A 241 -16.19 22.03 5.32
CA HIS A 241 -15.25 21.59 6.33
C HIS A 241 -15.91 20.69 7.41
N HIS A 242 -17.18 20.95 7.74
CA HIS A 242 -17.98 20.10 8.64
C HIS A 242 -18.65 18.89 7.97
N SER A 243 -18.33 18.58 6.71
CA SER A 243 -18.90 17.41 6.02
C SER A 243 -18.56 16.10 6.72
N LYS A 244 -19.52 15.15 6.75
CA LYS A 244 -19.22 13.76 7.17
C LYS A 244 -18.23 13.06 6.23
N ILE A 245 -18.06 13.56 5.00
CA ILE A 245 -17.15 13.01 4.00
C ILE A 245 -15.76 13.60 4.21
N LEU A 246 -14.79 12.77 4.63
CA LEU A 246 -13.44 13.21 5.00
C LEU A 246 -12.69 14.00 3.91
N LYS A 247 -12.90 13.67 2.64
CA LYS A 247 -12.27 14.39 1.52
C LYS A 247 -12.76 15.84 1.42
N GLU A 248 -14.01 16.08 1.80
CA GLU A 248 -14.62 17.41 1.84
C GLU A 248 -14.27 18.10 3.16
N ALA A 249 -14.33 17.39 4.28
CA ALA A 249 -14.03 17.93 5.60
C ALA A 249 -12.60 18.43 5.77
N ASN A 250 -11.65 17.79 5.07
CA ASN A 250 -10.23 18.17 5.11
C ASN A 250 -9.89 19.33 4.16
N THR A 251 -10.71 20.37 4.19
CA THR A 251 -10.59 21.60 3.39
C THR A 251 -11.04 22.81 4.22
N ASN A 252 -10.72 24.04 3.79
CA ASN A 252 -11.16 25.30 4.40
C ASN A 252 -10.85 25.42 5.92
N TYR A 253 -9.57 25.27 6.29
CA TYR A 253 -9.10 25.27 7.68
C TYR A 253 -8.97 26.67 8.31
N SER A 254 -8.91 27.72 7.52
CA SER A 254 -8.68 29.07 8.03
C SER A 254 -9.91 29.61 8.75
N ASN A 255 -9.70 30.42 9.79
CA ASN A 255 -10.78 30.93 10.61
C ASN A 255 -11.33 32.25 10.06
N THR A 256 -10.50 33.28 9.84
CA THR A 256 -11.00 34.61 9.44
C THR A 256 -10.81 34.86 7.96
N THR A 257 -9.61 34.64 7.43
CA THR A 257 -9.29 34.83 6.02
C THR A 257 -9.23 33.48 5.31
N VAL A 258 -9.24 33.41 3.98
CA VAL A 258 -9.03 32.14 3.23
C VAL A 258 -7.66 32.05 2.58
N ILE A 259 -6.80 33.04 2.82
CA ILE A 259 -5.50 33.19 2.16
C ILE A 259 -4.65 31.93 2.35
N TRP A 260 -4.59 31.42 3.57
CA TRP A 260 -3.79 30.24 3.89
C TRP A 260 -4.35 28.95 3.29
N ASP A 261 -5.68 28.83 3.16
CA ASP A 261 -6.28 27.73 2.42
C ASP A 261 -5.91 27.75 0.93
N MET A 262 -5.77 28.93 0.33
CA MET A 262 -5.31 29.03 -1.07
C MET A 262 -3.83 28.72 -1.19
N VAL A 263 -2.99 29.34 -0.35
CA VAL A 263 -1.53 29.15 -0.35
C VAL A 263 -1.15 27.68 -0.18
N PHE A 264 -1.86 26.96 0.69
CA PHE A 264 -1.57 25.57 1.00
C PHE A 264 -2.46 24.55 0.27
N GLY A 265 -3.28 25.00 -0.69
CA GLY A 265 -4.07 24.13 -1.56
C GLY A 265 -5.21 23.38 -0.87
N THR A 266 -5.79 23.95 0.18
CA THR A 266 -6.93 23.38 0.94
C THR A 266 -8.24 24.15 0.74
N TYR A 267 -8.27 25.17 -0.11
CA TYR A 267 -9.50 25.88 -0.49
C TYR A 267 -10.46 24.99 -1.29
N PHE A 268 -11.72 24.92 -0.88
CA PHE A 268 -12.73 24.09 -1.53
C PHE A 268 -14.12 24.74 -1.51
N ARG A 269 -14.66 25.00 -2.71
CA ARG A 269 -16.00 25.57 -2.91
C ARG A 269 -16.65 25.00 -4.16
N PRO A 270 -17.32 23.84 -4.10
CA PRO A 270 -18.04 23.31 -5.25
C PRO A 270 -19.26 24.20 -5.58
N ARG A 271 -19.48 24.49 -6.86
CA ARG A 271 -20.58 25.36 -7.32
C ARG A 271 -21.91 24.62 -7.51
N ASP A 272 -21.85 23.34 -7.88
CA ASP A 272 -23.02 22.56 -8.31
C ASP A 272 -23.47 21.52 -7.27
N ARG A 273 -22.99 21.65 -6.02
CA ARG A 273 -23.27 20.69 -4.95
C ARG A 273 -23.73 21.39 -3.69
N VAL A 274 -24.57 20.71 -2.94
CA VAL A 274 -25.00 21.11 -1.59
C VAL A 274 -24.47 20.07 -0.61
N LEU A 275 -24.09 20.52 0.59
CA LEU A 275 -23.67 19.63 1.65
C LEU A 275 -24.79 18.64 2.02
N ALA A 276 -24.52 17.35 1.88
CA ALA A 276 -25.49 16.31 2.20
C ALA A 276 -25.75 16.21 3.71
N ARG A 277 -24.70 15.97 4.50
CA ARG A 277 -24.76 15.84 5.97
C ARG A 277 -23.51 16.43 6.63
N ALA A 278 -23.72 17.23 7.68
CA ALA A 278 -22.67 17.68 8.58
C ALA A 278 -22.50 16.70 9.75
N GLY A 279 -21.39 16.83 10.49
CA GLY A 279 -21.13 16.07 11.71
C GLY A 279 -19.95 15.12 11.57
N ILE A 280 -19.80 14.22 12.55
CA ILE A 280 -18.85 13.11 12.46
C ILE A 280 -19.50 11.83 11.94
N GLN A 281 -18.69 10.88 11.49
CA GLN A 281 -19.17 9.61 10.96
C GLN A 281 -19.89 8.75 12.02
N ASN A 282 -19.63 8.97 13.31
CA ASN A 282 -20.21 8.15 14.37
C ASN A 282 -21.54 8.75 14.81
N ASP A 283 -22.64 8.16 14.39
CA ASP A 283 -23.96 8.59 14.81
C ASP A 283 -24.22 8.33 16.32
N ARG A 284 -23.35 7.58 17.01
CA ARG A 284 -23.41 7.34 18.46
C ARG A 284 -22.55 8.29 19.30
N TYR A 285 -21.95 9.32 18.70
CA TYR A 285 -21.14 10.28 19.45
C TYR A 285 -22.00 11.00 20.51
N PRO A 286 -21.50 11.17 21.75
CA PRO A 286 -22.27 11.86 22.78
C PRO A 286 -22.51 13.31 22.39
N MET A 287 -23.74 13.80 22.61
CA MET A 287 -24.14 15.18 22.29
C MET A 287 -24.36 16.05 23.54
N SER A 288 -24.24 15.49 24.74
CA SER A 288 -24.35 16.26 25.98
C SER A 288 -22.99 16.78 26.44
N PHE A 289 -22.97 18.01 26.98
CA PHE A 289 -21.76 18.72 27.43
C PHE A 289 -20.80 17.83 28.24
N GLY A 290 -21.25 17.25 29.36
CA GLY A 290 -20.37 16.45 30.23
C GLY A 290 -19.79 15.20 29.56
N ARG A 291 -20.56 14.54 28.68
CA ARG A 291 -20.07 13.37 27.95
C ARG A 291 -19.11 13.74 26.83
N GLN A 292 -19.26 14.92 26.22
CA GLN A 292 -18.32 15.44 25.23
C GLN A 292 -16.99 15.89 25.85
N LEU A 293 -16.97 16.31 27.13
CA LEU A 293 -15.70 16.54 27.86
C LEU A 293 -14.92 15.24 28.09
N LEU A 294 -15.62 14.12 28.31
CA LEU A 294 -14.97 12.80 28.45
C LEU A 294 -14.70 12.12 27.11
N GLY A 295 -15.42 12.53 26.05
CA GLY A 295 -15.37 11.95 24.71
C GLY A 295 -13.95 11.74 24.16
N PRO A 296 -13.05 12.75 24.21
CA PRO A 296 -11.69 12.62 23.73
C PRO A 296 -10.84 11.55 24.44
N PHE A 297 -11.27 11.05 25.58
CA PHE A 297 -10.57 10.04 26.37
C PHE A 297 -11.16 8.64 26.19
N VAL A 298 -12.39 8.52 25.71
CA VAL A 298 -13.04 7.23 25.41
C VAL A 298 -12.67 6.77 24.00
N ARG A 299 -12.24 5.51 23.86
CA ARG A 299 -11.79 4.96 22.56
C ARG A 299 -12.97 4.72 21.61
N ASN A 300 -12.74 4.89 20.31
CA ASN A 300 -13.66 4.56 19.21
C ASN A 300 -14.97 5.37 19.15
N LEU A 301 -15.06 6.53 19.84
CA LEU A 301 -16.27 7.37 19.77
C LEU A 301 -16.32 8.24 18.52
N GLU A 302 -15.18 8.66 18.00
CA GLU A 302 -15.08 9.64 16.90
C GLU A 302 -15.27 9.05 15.49
N SER A 303 -15.53 7.72 15.40
CA SER A 303 -15.53 6.85 14.20
C SER A 303 -14.82 7.45 12.99
N ARG A 304 -13.54 7.72 13.18
CA ARG A 304 -12.61 7.46 12.10
C ARG A 304 -12.12 6.05 12.42
N ASP A 305 -12.50 5.04 11.63
CA ASP A 305 -11.75 3.76 11.58
C ASP A 305 -10.36 4.00 10.95
N VAL A 306 -9.69 5.04 11.44
CA VAL A 306 -8.37 5.48 11.05
C VAL A 306 -7.46 4.88 12.08
N PHE A 307 -6.60 3.98 11.61
CA PHE A 307 -5.51 3.46 12.41
C PHE A 307 -4.72 4.61 13.04
N VAL A 308 -4.72 4.67 14.37
CA VAL A 308 -3.98 5.64 15.16
C VAL A 308 -2.67 5.00 15.60
N PRO A 309 -1.52 5.45 15.08
CA PRO A 309 -0.24 4.91 15.52
C PRO A 309 0.00 5.28 16.99
N THR A 310 0.54 4.33 17.75
CA THR A 310 1.16 4.60 19.05
C THR A 310 2.32 5.59 18.91
N LEU A 311 2.75 6.23 20.00
CA LEU A 311 3.92 7.14 19.98
C LEU A 311 5.18 6.47 19.38
N ARG A 312 5.41 5.21 19.73
CA ARG A 312 6.51 4.40 19.18
C ARG A 312 6.37 4.22 17.67
N GLU A 313 5.17 3.91 17.18
CA GLU A 313 4.92 3.78 15.75
C GLU A 313 5.04 5.12 15.03
N ALA A 314 4.57 6.22 15.63
CA ALA A 314 4.72 7.56 15.08
C ALA A 314 6.19 7.95 14.91
N ALA A 315 7.03 7.69 15.92
CA ALA A 315 8.48 7.86 15.84
C ALA A 315 9.09 7.00 14.71
N MET A 316 8.69 5.73 14.62
CA MET A 316 9.14 4.82 13.56
C MET A 316 8.73 5.31 12.16
N ASN A 317 7.51 5.84 12.04
CA ASN A 317 6.96 6.36 10.78
C ASN A 317 7.73 7.60 10.32
N ASN A 318 8.17 8.46 11.25
CA ASN A 318 9.03 9.59 10.93
C ASN A 318 10.42 9.14 10.44
N LEU A 319 11.03 8.14 11.09
CA LEU A 319 12.30 7.55 10.62
C LEU A 319 12.16 6.94 9.22
N LEU A 320 11.07 6.21 8.96
CA LEU A 320 10.79 5.66 7.63
C LEU A 320 10.60 6.76 6.59
N LYS A 321 9.86 7.83 6.91
CA LYS A 321 9.66 8.97 6.03
C LYS A 321 10.99 9.62 5.64
N LEU A 322 11.88 9.84 6.61
CA LEU A 322 13.22 10.37 6.35
C LEU A 322 14.06 9.41 5.50
N GLY A 323 14.01 8.11 5.79
CA GLY A 323 14.67 7.08 5.00
C GLY A 323 14.19 7.05 3.54
N PHE A 324 12.88 7.16 3.32
CA PHE A 324 12.28 7.23 1.98
C PHE A 324 12.61 8.53 1.26
N ALA A 325 12.68 9.66 1.96
CA ALA A 325 13.17 10.92 1.38
C ALA A 325 14.62 10.80 0.90
N LYS A 326 15.49 10.11 1.68
CA LYS A 326 16.85 9.79 1.26
C LYS A 326 16.86 8.90 0.01
N ILE A 327 16.11 7.80 0.01
CA ILE A 327 16.02 6.88 -1.15
C ILE A 327 15.54 7.61 -2.41
N ASN A 328 14.58 8.53 -2.27
CA ASN A 328 14.12 9.36 -3.38
C ASN A 328 15.28 10.11 -4.04
N HIS A 329 16.14 10.72 -3.24
CA HIS A 329 17.27 11.51 -3.73
C HIS A 329 18.46 10.66 -4.20
N THR A 330 18.82 9.61 -3.45
CA THR A 330 20.05 8.84 -3.71
C THR A 330 19.89 7.72 -4.73
N HIS A 331 18.66 7.23 -4.95
CA HIS A 331 18.42 6.07 -5.82
C HIS A 331 17.37 6.33 -6.88
N TRP A 332 16.21 6.91 -6.51
CA TRP A 332 15.11 7.09 -7.47
C TRP A 332 15.42 8.17 -8.53
N HIS A 333 15.83 9.37 -8.12
CA HIS A 333 16.17 10.44 -9.08
C HIS A 333 17.31 10.05 -10.05
N PRO A 334 18.42 9.42 -9.61
CA PRO A 334 19.43 8.90 -10.53
C PRO A 334 18.89 7.86 -11.51
N LEU A 335 18.00 6.97 -11.06
CA LEU A 335 17.37 5.98 -11.93
C LEU A 335 16.47 6.64 -12.99
N GLU A 336 15.64 7.62 -12.60
CA GLU A 336 14.81 8.38 -13.56
C GLU A 336 15.66 9.18 -14.56
N LYS A 337 16.76 9.78 -14.11
CA LYS A 337 17.69 10.48 -15.00
C LYS A 337 18.30 9.51 -16.02
N ALA A 338 18.77 8.34 -15.57
CA ALA A 338 19.35 7.33 -16.45
C ALA A 338 18.33 6.71 -17.40
N ALA A 339 17.03 6.72 -17.07
CA ALA A 339 15.97 6.24 -17.95
C ALA A 339 15.82 7.06 -19.24
N HIS A 340 16.44 8.24 -19.34
CA HIS A 340 16.46 9.03 -20.59
C HIS A 340 17.43 8.45 -21.64
N ASP A 341 18.50 7.76 -21.22
CA ASP A 341 19.49 7.12 -22.10
C ASP A 341 19.83 5.72 -21.57
N VAL A 342 18.87 4.80 -21.76
CA VAL A 342 18.98 3.42 -21.28
C VAL A 342 20.09 2.65 -21.99
N ALA A 343 20.38 2.96 -23.25
CA ALA A 343 21.45 2.33 -24.03
C ALA A 343 22.83 2.62 -23.44
N LYS A 344 23.09 3.88 -23.05
CA LYS A 344 24.33 4.24 -22.34
C LYS A 344 24.44 3.54 -21.00
N ALA A 345 23.36 3.53 -20.20
CA ALA A 345 23.36 2.86 -18.91
C ALA A 345 23.67 1.35 -19.04
N GLN A 346 23.05 0.66 -20.00
CA GLN A 346 23.28 -0.76 -20.26
C GLN A 346 24.70 -1.08 -20.74
N ARG A 347 25.29 -0.24 -21.62
CA ARG A 347 26.70 -0.39 -22.02
C ARG A 347 27.65 -0.28 -20.84
N GLN A 348 27.42 0.68 -19.93
CA GLN A 348 28.24 0.86 -18.73
C GLN A 348 28.14 -0.34 -17.78
N VAL A 349 26.92 -0.85 -17.56
CA VAL A 349 26.69 -2.04 -16.73
C VAL A 349 27.40 -3.26 -17.32
N LEU A 350 27.22 -3.53 -18.61
CA LEU A 350 27.87 -4.66 -19.28
C LEU A 350 29.40 -4.56 -19.17
N HIS A 351 29.97 -3.40 -19.54
CA HIS A 351 31.41 -3.19 -19.46
C HIS A 351 31.95 -3.40 -18.04
N GLY A 352 31.27 -2.89 -17.02
CA GLY A 352 31.66 -3.09 -15.62
C GLY A 352 31.63 -4.56 -15.19
N ILE A 353 30.62 -5.33 -15.60
CA ILE A 353 30.53 -6.77 -15.32
C ILE A 353 31.67 -7.53 -16.01
N LEU A 354 31.93 -7.25 -17.30
CA LEU A 354 32.94 -7.98 -18.06
C LEU A 354 34.36 -7.65 -17.58
N GLN A 355 34.68 -6.38 -17.33
CA GLN A 355 36.00 -5.99 -16.82
C GLN A 355 36.29 -6.63 -15.46
N LYS A 356 35.31 -6.66 -14.56
CA LYS A 356 35.47 -7.26 -13.24
C LYS A 356 35.71 -8.77 -13.30
N ASN A 357 35.14 -9.44 -14.29
CA ASN A 357 35.20 -10.90 -14.42
C ASN A 357 36.11 -11.38 -15.55
N ARG A 358 36.95 -10.52 -16.13
CA ARG A 358 37.79 -10.86 -17.29
C ARG A 358 38.83 -11.94 -17.01
N ASP A 359 39.30 -12.00 -15.76
CA ASP A 359 40.38 -12.88 -15.31
C ASP A 359 39.86 -14.20 -14.70
N THR A 360 38.53 -14.43 -14.71
CA THR A 360 37.96 -15.71 -14.29
C THR A 360 38.15 -16.76 -15.39
N ALA A 361 38.06 -18.05 -15.04
CA ALA A 361 38.13 -19.12 -16.05
C ALA A 361 37.11 -18.93 -17.18
N PHE A 362 35.86 -18.55 -16.86
CA PHE A 362 34.83 -18.23 -17.84
C PHE A 362 35.19 -16.99 -18.68
N GLY A 363 35.67 -15.93 -18.03
CA GLY A 363 36.03 -14.68 -18.69
C GLY A 363 37.20 -14.83 -19.67
N GLN A 364 38.21 -15.64 -19.32
CA GLN A 364 39.31 -15.99 -20.21
C GLN A 364 38.84 -16.86 -21.37
N HIS A 365 38.03 -17.88 -21.10
CA HIS A 365 37.48 -18.76 -22.15
C HIS A 365 36.67 -17.97 -23.19
N HIS A 366 35.88 -16.98 -22.75
CA HIS A 366 35.08 -16.13 -23.63
C HIS A 366 35.73 -14.78 -23.98
N ARG A 367 37.03 -14.61 -23.69
CA ARG A 367 37.87 -13.46 -24.09
C ARG A 367 37.25 -12.11 -23.70
N PHE A 368 36.73 -11.99 -22.47
CA PHE A 368 36.09 -10.76 -21.98
C PHE A 368 36.99 -9.52 -22.02
N ALA A 369 38.31 -9.70 -21.95
CA ALA A 369 39.27 -8.61 -22.09
C ALA A 369 39.26 -7.93 -23.48
N GLU A 370 38.72 -8.60 -24.50
CA GLU A 370 38.66 -8.13 -25.89
C GLU A 370 37.28 -7.59 -26.29
N VAL A 371 36.33 -7.50 -25.35
CA VAL A 371 34.96 -7.06 -25.63
C VAL A 371 34.86 -5.55 -25.51
N ASP A 372 34.83 -4.86 -26.64
CA ASP A 372 34.66 -3.39 -26.71
C ASP A 372 33.22 -2.95 -27.06
N SER A 373 32.41 -3.85 -27.59
CA SER A 373 31.03 -3.56 -28.00
C SER A 373 30.05 -4.68 -27.59
N ILE A 374 28.75 -4.36 -27.59
CA ILE A 374 27.69 -5.36 -27.40
C ILE A 374 27.75 -6.41 -28.50
N ALA A 375 28.08 -6.03 -29.74
CA ALA A 375 28.22 -6.97 -30.85
C ALA A 375 29.39 -7.96 -30.62
N ASP A 376 30.52 -7.48 -30.09
CA ASP A 376 31.64 -8.35 -29.71
C ASP A 376 31.24 -9.31 -28.59
N TYR A 377 30.52 -8.81 -27.58
CA TYR A 377 30.01 -9.65 -26.51
C TYR A 377 29.11 -10.76 -27.05
N GLN A 378 28.18 -10.42 -27.95
CA GLN A 378 27.24 -11.36 -28.55
C GLN A 378 27.94 -12.41 -29.44
N ARG A 379 29.07 -12.04 -30.05
CA ARG A 379 29.88 -12.93 -30.89
C ARG A 379 30.78 -13.86 -30.08
N LEU A 380 31.40 -13.36 -29.01
CA LEU A 380 32.39 -14.11 -28.21
C LEU A 380 31.75 -14.93 -27.07
N CYS A 381 30.62 -14.48 -26.54
CA CYS A 381 29.87 -15.18 -25.50
C CYS A 381 28.56 -15.72 -26.10
N PRO A 382 28.40 -17.05 -26.23
CA PRO A 382 27.13 -17.63 -26.67
C PRO A 382 26.05 -17.52 -25.58
N VAL A 383 24.79 -17.71 -25.96
CA VAL A 383 23.69 -17.82 -25.00
C VAL A 383 23.93 -19.02 -24.08
N GLN A 384 23.70 -18.81 -22.79
CA GLN A 384 23.97 -19.81 -21.76
C GLN A 384 22.67 -20.36 -21.18
N THR A 385 22.71 -21.62 -20.77
CA THR A 385 21.72 -22.23 -19.87
C THR A 385 22.35 -22.43 -18.50
N TYR A 386 21.57 -22.85 -17.51
CA TYR A 386 22.17 -23.16 -16.20
C TYR A 386 23.17 -24.32 -16.32
N ASP A 387 22.86 -25.33 -17.13
CA ASP A 387 23.70 -26.51 -17.26
C ASP A 387 25.03 -26.21 -17.97
N SER A 388 25.07 -25.23 -18.87
CA SER A 388 26.35 -24.78 -19.47
C SER A 388 27.22 -23.97 -18.50
N LEU A 389 26.62 -23.35 -17.48
CA LEU A 389 27.34 -22.61 -16.44
C LEU A 389 27.70 -23.48 -15.22
N ARG A 390 27.04 -24.63 -15.05
CA ARG A 390 27.12 -25.48 -13.85
C ARG A 390 28.54 -25.86 -13.50
N SER A 391 29.37 -26.25 -14.46
CA SER A 391 30.76 -26.66 -14.20
C SER A 391 31.58 -25.54 -13.55
N TYR A 392 31.44 -24.30 -14.02
CA TYR A 392 32.15 -23.15 -13.44
C TYR A 392 31.61 -22.76 -12.06
N ILE A 393 30.29 -22.89 -11.85
CA ILE A 393 29.68 -22.62 -10.55
C ILE A 393 30.17 -23.65 -9.53
N ASP A 394 30.13 -24.94 -9.87
CA ASP A 394 30.54 -26.04 -9.00
C ASP A 394 32.06 -26.01 -8.73
N GLU A 395 32.88 -25.67 -9.74
CA GLU A 395 34.32 -25.47 -9.57
C GLU A 395 34.61 -24.34 -8.57
N GLN A 396 33.95 -23.19 -8.71
CA GLN A 396 34.16 -22.06 -7.81
C GLN A 396 33.65 -22.35 -6.39
N GLU A 397 32.52 -23.06 -6.24
CA GLU A 397 32.02 -23.46 -4.92
C GLU A 397 32.99 -24.41 -4.22
N SER A 398 33.47 -25.44 -4.94
CA SER A 398 34.31 -26.49 -4.36
C SER A 398 35.75 -26.05 -4.12
N THR A 399 36.33 -25.23 -5.00
CA THR A 399 37.75 -24.84 -4.93
C THR A 399 37.97 -23.45 -4.32
N GLY A 400 36.95 -22.60 -4.31
CA GLY A 400 37.05 -21.18 -3.96
C GLY A 400 37.80 -20.32 -4.99
N LYS A 401 38.31 -20.90 -6.09
CA LYS A 401 39.02 -20.15 -7.14
C LYS A 401 38.03 -19.40 -8.04
N PRO A 402 38.37 -18.21 -8.56
CA PRO A 402 37.51 -17.47 -9.48
C PRO A 402 37.29 -18.20 -10.82
N ALA A 403 36.19 -18.94 -10.95
CA ALA A 403 35.84 -19.66 -12.17
C ALA A 403 34.71 -18.96 -12.96
N ILE A 404 33.60 -18.63 -12.30
CA ILE A 404 32.46 -17.92 -12.91
C ILE A 404 32.44 -16.42 -12.59
N THR A 405 32.81 -16.03 -11.37
CA THR A 405 32.87 -14.64 -10.91
C THR A 405 34.16 -14.36 -10.15
N ALA A 406 34.67 -13.13 -10.25
CA ALA A 406 35.83 -12.69 -9.48
C ALA A 406 35.55 -12.64 -7.97
N GLU A 407 34.31 -12.32 -7.59
CA GLU A 407 33.86 -12.40 -6.20
C GLU A 407 33.34 -13.80 -5.89
N ALA A 408 33.70 -14.34 -4.72
CA ALA A 408 33.07 -15.55 -4.19
C ALA A 408 31.62 -15.29 -3.80
N ALA A 409 30.75 -16.29 -3.96
CA ALA A 409 29.38 -16.21 -3.49
C ALA A 409 29.31 -16.10 -1.96
N GLU A 410 28.46 -15.22 -1.46
CA GLU A 410 28.08 -15.18 -0.03
C GLU A 410 26.87 -16.09 0.25
N PHE A 411 26.05 -16.30 -0.77
CA PHE A 411 24.78 -17.02 -0.70
C PHE A 411 24.50 -17.69 -2.05
N TYR A 412 23.82 -18.83 -2.03
CA TYR A 412 23.28 -19.45 -3.24
C TYR A 412 21.76 -19.48 -3.20
N ALA A 413 21.13 -18.88 -4.21
CA ALA A 413 19.69 -18.97 -4.37
C ALA A 413 19.32 -20.31 -5.01
N LYS A 414 18.52 -21.12 -4.30
CA LYS A 414 18.08 -22.44 -4.76
C LYS A 414 16.84 -22.34 -5.64
N THR A 415 16.81 -23.08 -6.76
CA THR A 415 15.59 -23.25 -7.58
C THR A 415 15.42 -24.66 -8.12
N SER A 416 14.19 -25.00 -8.49
CA SER A 416 13.87 -26.24 -9.21
C SER A 416 14.51 -26.24 -10.61
N GLY A 417 15.37 -27.23 -10.87
CA GLY A 417 16.08 -27.42 -12.13
C GLY A 417 15.31 -28.26 -13.16
N THR A 418 15.70 -28.16 -14.43
CA THR A 418 15.20 -28.95 -15.56
C THR A 418 15.51 -30.45 -15.42
N THR A 419 16.59 -30.82 -14.74
CA THR A 419 17.15 -32.18 -14.67
C THR A 419 16.95 -32.87 -13.32
N GLY A 420 16.06 -32.34 -12.46
CA GLY A 420 15.83 -32.84 -11.10
C GLY A 420 16.85 -32.35 -10.06
N ALA A 421 18.10 -32.08 -10.46
CA ALA A 421 19.09 -31.41 -9.60
C ALA A 421 18.77 -29.92 -9.45
N ALA A 422 18.75 -29.41 -8.22
CA ALA A 422 18.49 -28.00 -7.94
C ALA A 422 19.55 -27.10 -8.61
N LYS A 423 19.12 -25.92 -9.10
CA LYS A 423 20.04 -24.88 -9.53
C LYS A 423 20.48 -24.06 -8.32
N LEU A 424 21.77 -23.85 -8.17
CA LEU A 424 22.40 -23.02 -7.14
C LEU A 424 22.93 -21.76 -7.79
N LEU A 425 22.15 -20.69 -7.77
CA LEU A 425 22.49 -19.44 -8.41
C LEU A 425 23.42 -18.63 -7.48
N PRO A 426 24.67 -18.32 -7.88
CA PRO A 426 25.60 -17.58 -7.03
C PRO A 426 25.10 -16.16 -6.78
N VAL A 427 25.15 -15.72 -5.53
CA VAL A 427 24.86 -14.35 -5.15
C VAL A 427 26.10 -13.73 -4.51
N THR A 428 26.75 -12.85 -5.27
CA THR A 428 27.99 -12.16 -4.90
C THR A 428 27.71 -10.98 -3.96
N PRO A 429 28.72 -10.49 -3.21
CA PRO A 429 28.59 -9.27 -2.41
C PRO A 429 28.06 -8.08 -3.21
N THR A 430 28.53 -7.92 -4.47
CA THR A 430 28.00 -6.89 -5.39
C THR A 430 26.51 -7.09 -5.63
N MET A 431 26.08 -8.31 -5.99
CA MET A 431 24.68 -8.61 -6.25
C MET A 431 23.80 -8.39 -5.01
N LEU A 432 24.27 -8.74 -3.81
CA LEU A 432 23.56 -8.48 -2.55
C LEU A 432 23.36 -6.98 -2.31
N ALA A 433 24.37 -6.14 -2.59
CA ALA A 433 24.23 -4.69 -2.50
C ALA A 433 23.19 -4.14 -3.49
N GLN A 434 23.15 -4.67 -4.72
CA GLN A 434 22.14 -4.33 -5.72
C GLN A 434 20.73 -4.73 -5.26
N ILE A 435 20.56 -5.96 -4.77
CA ILE A 435 19.29 -6.46 -4.23
C ILE A 435 18.80 -5.58 -3.07
N ARG A 436 19.69 -5.18 -2.16
CA ARG A 436 19.36 -4.29 -1.05
C ARG A 436 18.86 -2.93 -1.55
N ARG A 437 19.53 -2.35 -2.55
CA ARG A 437 19.12 -1.08 -3.17
C ARG A 437 17.78 -1.21 -3.88
N GLN A 438 17.58 -2.28 -4.63
CA GLN A 438 16.32 -2.57 -5.33
C GLN A 438 15.17 -2.76 -4.36
N GLN A 439 15.38 -3.44 -3.23
CA GLN A 439 14.38 -3.61 -2.19
C GLN A 439 14.03 -2.27 -1.51
N ALA A 440 15.02 -1.40 -1.29
CA ALA A 440 14.78 -0.05 -0.80
C ALA A 440 13.96 0.79 -1.78
N LEU A 441 14.26 0.72 -3.09
CA LEU A 441 13.49 1.36 -4.15
C LEU A 441 12.05 0.83 -4.23
N ALA A 442 11.85 -0.49 -4.15
CA ALA A 442 10.52 -1.09 -4.15
C ALA A 442 9.69 -0.62 -2.94
N GLY A 443 10.29 -0.59 -1.75
CA GLY A 443 9.65 -0.04 -0.54
C GLY A 443 9.31 1.45 -0.68
N PHE A 444 10.20 2.24 -1.28
CA PHE A 444 9.96 3.66 -1.56
C PHE A 444 8.80 3.87 -2.53
N LEU A 445 8.73 3.11 -3.63
CA LEU A 445 7.67 3.22 -4.63
C LEU A 445 6.30 2.84 -4.02
N GLN A 446 6.26 1.81 -3.19
CA GLN A 446 5.07 1.45 -2.42
C GLN A 446 4.68 2.53 -1.41
N TYR A 447 5.66 3.15 -0.72
CA TYR A 447 5.40 4.27 0.18
C TYR A 447 4.85 5.48 -0.57
N ARG A 448 5.42 5.81 -1.75
CA ARG A 448 4.93 6.89 -2.61
C ARG A 448 3.50 6.65 -3.08
N ALA A 449 3.18 5.40 -3.43
CA ALA A 449 1.83 5.01 -3.85
C ALA A 449 0.82 5.05 -2.68
N CYS A 450 1.20 4.62 -1.48
CA CYS A 450 0.31 4.58 -0.33
C CYS A 450 1.04 4.82 1.01
N PRO A 451 1.33 6.09 1.39
CA PRO A 451 2.07 6.39 2.62
C PRO A 451 1.39 5.87 3.90
N ARG A 452 0.05 5.80 3.89
CA ARG A 452 -0.75 5.31 5.01
C ARG A 452 -0.57 3.80 5.27
N ALA A 453 -0.11 3.02 4.30
CA ALA A 453 0.17 1.59 4.48
C ALA A 453 1.33 1.34 5.45
N PHE A 454 2.22 2.32 5.61
CA PHE A 454 3.37 2.24 6.51
C PHE A 454 3.07 2.80 7.90
N ARG A 455 1.80 3.12 8.23
CA ARG A 455 1.45 3.68 9.55
C ARG A 455 1.40 2.60 10.62
N GLY A 456 0.79 1.46 10.33
CA GLY A 456 0.58 0.35 11.28
C GLY A 456 1.51 -0.83 11.07
N ALA A 457 1.03 -2.02 11.42
CA ALA A 457 1.80 -3.26 11.32
C ALA A 457 1.85 -3.77 9.87
N LEU A 458 2.96 -4.43 9.53
CA LEU A 458 3.22 -5.02 8.22
C LEU A 458 3.16 -6.55 8.33
N LEU A 459 2.35 -7.19 7.49
CA LEU A 459 2.39 -8.63 7.29
C LEU A 459 3.11 -8.93 5.98
N GLY A 460 4.25 -9.60 6.02
CA GLY A 460 4.96 -10.05 4.82
C GLY A 460 5.26 -11.53 4.93
N ILE A 461 4.90 -12.31 3.91
CA ILE A 461 5.11 -13.75 3.88
C ILE A 461 6.05 -14.07 2.72
N THR A 462 7.20 -14.68 3.05
CA THR A 462 8.28 -15.02 2.10
C THR A 462 8.75 -16.46 2.28
N GLY A 463 9.73 -16.88 1.47
CA GLY A 463 10.48 -18.12 1.70
C GLY A 463 11.52 -17.98 2.82
N ALA A 464 12.14 -19.09 3.19
CA ALA A 464 13.22 -19.13 4.18
C ALA A 464 14.52 -18.57 3.58
N ALA A 465 15.25 -17.76 4.36
CA ALA A 465 16.52 -17.20 3.91
C ALA A 465 17.64 -18.24 3.88
N GLU A 466 17.54 -19.26 4.73
CA GLU A 466 18.45 -20.41 4.80
C GLU A 466 17.58 -21.66 4.94
N GLU A 467 17.77 -22.59 4.02
CA GLU A 467 17.14 -23.90 3.99
C GLU A 467 18.17 -24.98 4.28
N GLU A 468 19.40 -24.79 3.79
CA GLU A 468 20.52 -25.70 3.99
C GLU A 468 21.86 -24.94 3.89
N LYS A 469 22.97 -25.65 4.10
CA LYS A 469 24.32 -25.14 3.90
C LYS A 469 25.03 -25.96 2.84
N SER A 470 25.86 -25.31 2.03
CA SER A 470 26.70 -25.95 1.02
C SER A 470 27.83 -26.76 1.69
N ALA A 471 28.57 -27.55 0.90
CA ALA A 471 29.70 -28.35 1.39
C ALA A 471 30.78 -27.48 2.06
N THR A 472 30.97 -26.26 1.56
CA THR A 472 31.87 -25.24 2.13
C THR A 472 31.25 -24.38 3.24
N GLY A 473 30.01 -24.68 3.66
CA GLY A 473 29.30 -23.99 4.74
C GLY A 473 28.59 -22.69 4.32
N LYS A 474 28.46 -22.40 3.02
CA LYS A 474 27.72 -21.23 2.52
C LYS A 474 26.21 -21.42 2.65
N ARG A 475 25.47 -20.34 2.91
CA ARG A 475 24.00 -20.38 3.04
C ARG A 475 23.34 -20.69 1.69
N ILE A 476 22.39 -21.61 1.67
CA ILE A 476 21.55 -21.93 0.52
C ILE A 476 20.09 -21.72 0.93
N GLY A 477 19.30 -21.01 0.11
CA GLY A 477 17.88 -20.79 0.41
C GLY A 477 17.15 -19.90 -0.60
N SER A 478 16.09 -19.22 -0.14
CA SER A 478 15.29 -18.32 -0.95
C SER A 478 15.80 -16.88 -0.92
N ILE A 479 15.97 -16.28 -2.10
CA ILE A 479 16.31 -14.86 -2.22
C ILE A 479 15.25 -13.94 -1.57
N SER A 480 13.99 -14.37 -1.56
CA SER A 480 12.90 -13.62 -0.93
C SER A 480 13.05 -13.53 0.59
N GLY A 481 13.59 -14.58 1.23
CA GLY A 481 13.91 -14.58 2.65
C GLY A 481 15.11 -13.68 2.95
N VAL A 482 16.13 -13.70 2.11
CA VAL A 482 17.29 -12.80 2.22
C VAL A 482 16.86 -11.32 2.09
N MET A 483 16.00 -10.99 1.13
CA MET A 483 15.42 -9.64 0.98
C MET A 483 14.67 -9.19 2.25
N TYR A 484 14.00 -10.12 2.94
CA TYR A 484 13.31 -9.85 4.21
C TYR A 484 14.28 -9.57 5.36
N GLU A 485 15.38 -10.34 5.45
CA GLU A 485 16.41 -10.14 6.48
C GLU A 485 17.11 -8.79 6.35
N MET A 486 17.29 -8.32 5.11
CA MET A 486 17.95 -7.07 4.73
C MET A 486 17.13 -5.79 4.96
N LEU A 487 15.86 -5.92 5.35
CA LEU A 487 14.99 -4.78 5.60
C LEU A 487 15.60 -3.81 6.63
N PRO A 488 15.55 -2.48 6.40
CA PRO A 488 16.01 -1.50 7.36
C PRO A 488 15.34 -1.70 8.73
N TRP A 489 16.09 -1.46 9.81
CA TRP A 489 15.61 -1.67 11.18
C TRP A 489 14.22 -1.05 11.48
N PRO A 490 13.91 0.20 11.04
CA PRO A 490 12.57 0.76 11.29
C PRO A 490 11.46 -0.03 10.62
N MET A 491 11.71 -0.55 9.42
CA MET A 491 10.76 -1.34 8.65
C MET A 491 10.63 -2.74 9.25
N LYS A 492 11.76 -3.41 9.54
CA LYS A 492 11.81 -4.75 10.14
C LYS A 492 11.07 -4.81 11.49
N ARG A 493 11.13 -3.74 12.29
CA ARG A 493 10.39 -3.64 13.58
C ARG A 493 8.87 -3.59 13.44
N LYS A 494 8.35 -3.17 12.28
CA LYS A 494 6.90 -3.09 12.02
C LYS A 494 6.36 -4.39 11.41
N PHE A 495 7.22 -5.27 10.92
CA PHE A 495 6.80 -6.58 10.47
C PHE A 495 6.39 -7.48 11.65
N ILE A 496 5.25 -8.15 11.50
CA ILE A 496 4.71 -8.99 12.57
C ILE A 496 5.44 -10.33 12.68
N LEU A 497 5.98 -10.87 11.58
CA LEU A 497 6.59 -12.18 11.52
C LEU A 497 8.11 -12.10 11.72
N PRO A 498 8.71 -12.84 12.66
CA PRO A 498 10.14 -13.12 12.66
C PRO A 498 10.55 -13.95 11.42
N SER A 499 11.77 -13.77 10.89
CA SER A 499 12.23 -14.50 9.69
C SER A 499 12.30 -16.01 9.90
N VAL A 500 12.62 -16.46 11.11
CA VAL A 500 12.70 -17.88 11.48
C VAL A 500 11.37 -18.64 11.29
N VAL A 501 10.23 -17.93 11.29
CA VAL A 501 8.91 -18.54 11.03
C VAL A 501 8.83 -19.12 9.61
N PHE A 502 9.55 -18.55 8.64
CA PHE A 502 9.52 -19.03 7.26
C PHE A 502 10.24 -20.38 7.08
N GLY A 503 11.16 -20.72 8.00
CA GLY A 503 11.90 -21.98 8.01
C GLY A 503 11.16 -23.17 8.63
N ILE A 504 9.93 -23.00 9.12
CA ILE A 504 9.13 -24.12 9.65
C ILE A 504 8.78 -25.08 8.51
N GLU A 505 9.20 -26.34 8.60
CA GLU A 505 8.95 -27.35 7.55
C GLU A 505 7.47 -27.73 7.44
N ASP A 506 6.81 -28.04 8.57
CA ASP A 506 5.40 -28.38 8.58
C ASP A 506 4.54 -27.19 8.14
N HIS A 507 3.91 -27.36 6.97
CA HIS A 507 3.15 -26.30 6.33
C HIS A 507 1.95 -25.85 7.16
N LEU A 508 1.24 -26.78 7.78
CA LEU A 508 0.06 -26.45 8.58
C LEU A 508 0.46 -25.61 9.80
N THR A 509 1.45 -26.06 10.58
CA THR A 509 2.00 -25.34 11.74
C THR A 509 2.49 -23.96 11.36
N LYS A 510 3.23 -23.85 10.24
CA LYS A 510 3.72 -22.56 9.71
C LYS A 510 2.60 -21.57 9.44
N TYR A 511 1.60 -21.96 8.65
CA TYR A 511 0.51 -21.04 8.29
C TYR A 511 -0.44 -20.74 9.46
N LEU A 512 -0.68 -21.71 10.37
CA LEU A 512 -1.45 -21.45 11.58
C LEU A 512 -0.72 -20.50 12.54
N LEU A 513 0.61 -20.59 12.66
CA LEU A 513 1.38 -19.65 13.46
C LEU A 513 1.34 -18.24 12.85
N ILE A 514 1.48 -18.13 11.51
CA ILE A 514 1.30 -16.86 10.80
C ILE A 514 -0.08 -16.27 11.07
N LEU A 515 -1.15 -17.06 10.97
CA LEU A 515 -2.52 -16.63 11.26
C LEU A 515 -2.70 -16.21 12.71
N ARG A 516 -2.20 -17.01 13.65
CA ARG A 516 -2.27 -16.73 15.08
C ARG A 516 -1.64 -15.38 15.43
N LEU A 517 -0.52 -15.04 14.79
CA LEU A 517 0.15 -13.74 14.97
C LEU A 517 -0.58 -12.62 14.23
N ALA A 518 -1.07 -12.87 13.02
CA ALA A 518 -1.75 -11.87 12.20
C ALA A 518 -3.14 -11.49 12.72
N MET A 519 -3.96 -12.46 13.14
CA MET A 519 -5.32 -12.22 13.63
C MET A 519 -5.33 -11.48 14.97
N ALA A 520 -4.29 -11.68 15.80
CA ALA A 520 -4.10 -10.93 17.04
C ALA A 520 -3.79 -9.44 16.78
N GLU A 521 -3.25 -9.09 15.60
CA GLU A 521 -2.90 -7.72 15.24
C GLU A 521 -3.98 -7.08 14.36
N LYS A 522 -4.91 -6.35 14.98
CA LYS A 522 -5.93 -5.57 14.25
C LYS A 522 -5.32 -4.43 13.42
N GLY A 523 -4.17 -3.91 13.83
CA GLY A 523 -3.49 -2.74 13.26
C GLY A 523 -2.70 -2.98 11.97
N ILE A 524 -2.94 -4.09 11.26
CA ILE A 524 -2.27 -4.36 9.98
C ILE A 524 -2.76 -3.38 8.91
N THR A 525 -1.83 -2.59 8.37
CA THR A 525 -2.09 -1.60 7.30
C THR A 525 -1.48 -1.96 5.97
N TYR A 526 -0.60 -2.96 5.93
CA TYR A 526 0.13 -3.41 4.75
C TYR A 526 0.26 -4.92 4.79
N ILE A 527 -0.05 -5.57 3.67
CA ILE A 527 0.12 -7.01 3.51
C ILE A 527 0.92 -7.31 2.24
N ALA A 528 1.90 -8.22 2.31
CA ALA A 528 2.68 -8.68 1.17
C ALA A 528 2.87 -10.20 1.14
N THR A 529 2.78 -10.77 -0.05
CA THR A 529 3.09 -12.16 -0.37
C THR A 529 3.33 -12.26 -1.87
N ALA A 530 4.21 -13.15 -2.32
CA ALA A 530 4.48 -13.34 -3.74
C ALA A 530 3.20 -13.65 -4.55
N ASN A 531 2.45 -14.67 -4.11
CA ASN A 531 1.25 -15.14 -4.81
C ASN A 531 -0.02 -14.86 -3.98
N PRO A 532 -1.08 -14.26 -4.57
CA PRO A 532 -2.32 -13.93 -3.87
C PRO A 532 -3.11 -15.15 -3.39
N SER A 533 -2.89 -16.36 -3.93
CA SER A 533 -3.47 -17.61 -3.39
C SER A 533 -3.12 -17.86 -1.92
N THR A 534 -2.01 -17.30 -1.42
CA THR A 534 -1.69 -17.34 0.02
C THR A 534 -2.78 -16.69 0.85
N PHE A 535 -3.43 -15.62 0.38
CA PHE A 535 -4.51 -14.97 1.11
C PHE A 535 -5.75 -15.85 1.21
N VAL A 536 -6.07 -16.55 0.12
CA VAL A 536 -7.19 -17.50 0.08
C VAL A 536 -6.95 -18.62 1.09
N LEU A 537 -5.76 -19.25 1.05
CA LEU A 537 -5.36 -20.28 2.00
C LEU A 537 -5.43 -19.81 3.46
N LEU A 538 -4.95 -18.60 3.75
CA LEU A 538 -5.00 -18.06 5.11
C LEU A 538 -6.43 -17.92 5.62
N LEU A 539 -7.37 -17.46 4.79
CA LEU A 539 -8.77 -17.36 5.20
C LEU A 539 -9.42 -18.74 5.37
N GLU A 540 -9.16 -19.68 4.47
CA GLU A 540 -9.65 -21.05 4.59
C GLU A 540 -9.20 -21.68 5.92
N LEU A 541 -7.91 -21.54 6.25
CA LEU A 541 -7.36 -22.02 7.51
C LEU A 541 -7.91 -21.25 8.72
N ALA A 542 -8.12 -19.94 8.62
CA ALA A 542 -8.70 -19.14 9.69
C ALA A 542 -10.12 -19.59 10.04
N HIS A 543 -10.90 -20.04 9.04
CA HIS A 543 -12.25 -20.57 9.26
C HIS A 543 -12.21 -22.00 9.78
N LYS A 544 -11.37 -22.86 9.18
CA LYS A 544 -11.25 -24.27 9.56
C LYS A 544 -10.74 -24.45 10.99
N TYR A 545 -9.79 -23.62 11.43
CA TYR A 545 -9.15 -23.69 12.74
C TYR A 545 -9.57 -22.54 13.67
N ARG A 546 -10.77 -21.97 13.46
CA ARG A 546 -11.23 -20.77 14.18
C ARG A 546 -11.16 -20.91 15.71
N ASP A 547 -11.65 -22.01 16.26
CA ASP A 547 -11.82 -22.16 17.71
C ASP A 547 -10.46 -22.27 18.42
N GLU A 548 -9.53 -22.97 17.78
CA GLU A 548 -8.13 -23.06 18.21
C GLU A 548 -7.44 -21.70 18.13
N LEU A 549 -7.54 -21.00 17.00
CA LEU A 549 -6.90 -19.70 16.81
C LEU A 549 -7.42 -18.67 17.82
N LEU A 550 -8.73 -18.62 18.05
CA LEU A 550 -9.36 -17.69 18.98
C LEU A 550 -9.00 -18.01 20.45
N THR A 551 -9.00 -19.28 20.83
CA THR A 551 -8.56 -19.72 22.16
C THR A 551 -7.07 -19.43 22.37
N GLY A 552 -6.25 -19.64 21.34
CA GLY A 552 -4.85 -19.27 21.33
C GLY A 552 -4.66 -17.76 21.55
N ILE A 553 -5.42 -16.91 20.85
CA ILE A 553 -5.40 -15.44 21.02
C ILE A 553 -5.79 -15.06 22.45
N GLU A 554 -6.88 -15.62 22.96
CA GLU A 554 -7.38 -15.34 24.30
C GLU A 554 -6.39 -15.70 25.41
N THR A 555 -5.74 -16.86 25.30
CA THR A 555 -4.88 -17.43 26.35
C THR A 555 -3.41 -17.10 26.18
N GLY A 556 -2.97 -16.69 24.99
CA GLY A 556 -1.55 -16.52 24.66
C GLY A 556 -0.79 -17.84 24.45
N ARG A 557 -1.46 -18.99 24.50
CA ARG A 557 -0.80 -20.31 24.41
C ARG A 557 -0.74 -20.81 22.97
N TRP A 558 0.28 -21.63 22.70
CA TRP A 558 0.40 -22.41 21.47
C TRP A 558 0.05 -23.88 21.77
N PRO A 559 -0.60 -24.62 20.85
CA PRO A 559 -1.00 -26.02 21.08
C PRO A 559 0.20 -26.94 21.34
N ALA A 560 0.07 -27.84 22.32
CA ALA A 560 1.15 -28.75 22.74
C ALA A 560 1.37 -29.93 21.77
N ASP A 561 0.34 -30.30 21.02
CA ASP A 561 0.35 -31.31 19.95
C ASP A 561 1.12 -30.86 18.69
N ARG A 562 1.43 -29.57 18.57
CA ARG A 562 2.25 -28.98 17.50
C ARG A 562 3.41 -28.18 18.07
N PRO A 563 4.44 -28.83 18.65
CA PRO A 563 5.55 -28.12 19.26
C PRO A 563 6.33 -27.29 18.22
N LEU A 564 6.73 -26.09 18.63
CA LEU A 564 7.63 -25.24 17.85
C LEU A 564 9.08 -25.57 18.21
N SER A 565 9.99 -25.44 17.24
CA SER A 565 11.43 -25.54 17.54
C SER A 565 11.84 -24.48 18.57
N PRO A 566 12.89 -24.72 19.40
CA PRO A 566 13.32 -23.77 20.43
C PRO A 566 13.60 -22.36 19.88
N GLU A 567 14.20 -22.28 18.69
CA GLU A 567 14.49 -21.02 17.99
C GLU A 567 13.20 -20.25 17.63
N VAL A 568 12.22 -20.94 17.02
CA VAL A 568 10.95 -20.34 16.65
C VAL A 568 10.17 -19.93 17.89
N ALA A 569 10.10 -20.80 18.90
CA ALA A 569 9.40 -20.56 20.15
C ALA A 569 9.91 -19.29 20.84
N GLU A 570 11.23 -19.13 20.98
CA GLU A 570 11.82 -17.93 21.60
C GLU A 570 11.57 -16.67 20.75
N ALA A 571 11.67 -16.77 19.42
CA ALA A 571 11.43 -15.64 18.51
C ALA A 571 9.98 -15.11 18.57
N VAL A 572 9.00 -15.98 18.80
CA VAL A 572 7.57 -15.59 18.88
C VAL A 572 7.04 -15.43 20.30
N LYS A 573 7.79 -15.83 21.34
CA LYS A 573 7.39 -15.78 22.75
C LYS A 573 6.80 -14.45 23.19
N ARG A 574 7.43 -13.33 22.81
CA ARG A 574 6.94 -11.98 23.15
C ARG A 574 5.69 -11.56 22.38
N LYS A 575 5.37 -12.24 21.28
CA LYS A 575 4.23 -11.96 20.38
C LYS A 575 3.01 -12.85 20.71
N LEU A 576 3.22 -14.04 21.25
CA LEU A 576 2.15 -14.91 21.76
C LEU A 576 1.67 -14.46 23.15
N ARG A 577 1.05 -13.28 23.21
CA ARG A 577 0.46 -12.74 24.46
C ARG A 577 -1.05 -13.00 24.49
N PRO A 578 -1.65 -13.12 25.69
CA PRO A 578 -3.11 -13.16 25.84
C PRO A 578 -3.75 -11.84 25.38
N ASP A 579 -4.79 -11.91 24.56
CA ASP A 579 -5.61 -10.77 24.15
C ASP A 579 -7.10 -11.18 24.12
N ARG A 580 -7.74 -11.09 25.29
CA ARG A 580 -9.15 -11.45 25.46
C ARG A 580 -10.09 -10.54 24.67
N ALA A 581 -9.75 -9.26 24.56
CA ALA A 581 -10.59 -8.27 23.86
C ALA A 581 -10.63 -8.57 22.37
N ARG A 582 -9.47 -8.85 21.77
CA ARG A 582 -9.38 -9.21 20.36
C ARG A 582 -10.05 -10.56 20.05
N ALA A 583 -9.87 -11.54 20.94
CA ALA A 583 -10.55 -12.83 20.78
C ALA A 583 -12.08 -12.70 20.84
N ALA A 584 -12.61 -11.90 21.77
CA ALA A 584 -14.04 -11.64 21.87
C ALA A 584 -14.60 -10.94 20.62
N GLU A 585 -13.92 -9.89 20.13
CA GLU A 585 -14.29 -9.19 18.89
C GLU A 585 -14.37 -10.16 17.69
N LEU A 586 -13.36 -11.00 17.51
CA LEU A 586 -13.33 -11.95 16.41
C LEU A 586 -14.43 -13.02 16.55
N ARG A 587 -14.75 -13.47 17.78
CA ARG A 587 -15.88 -14.38 18.03
C ARG A 587 -17.21 -13.75 17.63
N GLU A 588 -17.44 -12.49 17.99
CA GLU A 588 -18.65 -11.76 17.58
C GLU A 588 -18.75 -11.66 16.06
N LEU A 589 -17.63 -11.38 15.37
CA LEU A 589 -17.60 -11.34 13.91
C LEU A 589 -17.93 -12.72 13.29
N PHE A 590 -17.30 -13.78 13.78
CA PHE A 590 -17.59 -15.16 13.33
C PHE A 590 -19.02 -15.60 13.66
N ALA A 591 -19.64 -15.08 14.72
CA ALA A 591 -21.04 -15.35 15.04
C ALA A 591 -22.00 -14.57 14.11
N ALA A 592 -21.64 -13.34 13.75
CA ALA A 592 -22.47 -12.47 12.92
C ALA A 592 -22.44 -12.83 11.42
N ARG A 593 -21.43 -13.58 10.97
CA ARG A 593 -21.23 -13.92 9.55
C ARG A 593 -20.83 -15.38 9.38
N GLN A 594 -21.42 -16.06 8.40
CA GLN A 594 -21.01 -17.43 8.04
C GLN A 594 -19.55 -17.50 7.57
N GLN A 595 -19.05 -16.47 6.89
CA GLN A 595 -17.67 -16.41 6.39
C GLN A 595 -17.08 -15.01 6.56
N LEU A 596 -15.94 -14.92 7.27
CA LEU A 596 -15.17 -13.69 7.39
C LEU A 596 -14.27 -13.45 6.17
N VAL A 597 -14.14 -12.17 5.80
CA VAL A 597 -13.24 -11.70 4.74
C VAL A 597 -12.11 -10.83 5.31
N ILE A 598 -11.10 -10.52 4.49
CA ILE A 598 -9.91 -9.73 4.90
C ILE A 598 -10.30 -8.44 5.62
N ARG A 599 -11.24 -7.64 5.10
CA ARG A 599 -11.67 -6.38 5.72
C ARG A 599 -12.31 -6.53 7.10
N ASP A 600 -12.81 -7.71 7.44
CA ASP A 600 -13.44 -7.95 8.75
C ASP A 600 -12.37 -8.19 9.81
N ILE A 601 -11.35 -8.98 9.46
CA ILE A 601 -10.23 -9.30 10.34
C ILE A 601 -9.28 -8.09 10.41
N TRP A 602 -8.94 -7.50 9.27
CA TRP A 602 -7.96 -6.40 9.14
C TRP A 602 -8.58 -5.20 8.42
N PRO A 603 -9.38 -4.38 9.13
CA PRO A 603 -10.14 -3.28 8.50
C PRO A 603 -9.25 -2.14 8.00
N HIS A 604 -8.00 -2.03 8.47
CA HIS A 604 -7.11 -0.91 8.16
C HIS A 604 -6.13 -1.18 7.00
N VAL A 605 -6.24 -2.33 6.31
CA VAL A 605 -5.35 -2.68 5.19
C VAL A 605 -5.45 -1.63 4.08
N ALA A 606 -4.36 -0.91 3.87
CA ALA A 606 -4.26 0.19 2.93
C ALA A 606 -3.49 -0.17 1.66
N LEU A 607 -2.57 -1.14 1.73
CA LEU A 607 -1.84 -1.65 0.57
C LEU A 607 -1.68 -3.17 0.64
N VAL A 608 -1.84 -3.82 -0.51
CA VAL A 608 -1.47 -5.22 -0.75
C VAL A 608 -0.38 -5.26 -1.82
N ALA A 609 0.78 -5.83 -1.49
CA ALA A 609 1.87 -6.04 -2.44
C ALA A 609 1.95 -7.52 -2.84
N THR A 610 1.62 -7.84 -4.09
CA THR A 610 1.57 -9.22 -4.58
C THR A 610 1.70 -9.26 -6.10
N TRP A 611 2.04 -10.40 -6.70
CA TRP A 611 2.01 -10.51 -8.16
C TRP A 611 0.59 -10.38 -8.70
N THR A 612 0.44 -9.60 -9.77
CA THR A 612 -0.82 -9.28 -10.42
C THR A 612 -0.88 -9.79 -11.86
N GLY A 613 0.27 -10.10 -12.45
CA GLY A 613 0.41 -10.68 -13.79
C GLY A 613 0.21 -12.20 -13.86
N GLY A 614 0.12 -12.71 -15.08
CA GLY A 614 -0.02 -14.16 -15.36
C GLY A 614 -1.15 -14.83 -14.60
N ASN A 615 -0.87 -16.00 -14.03
CA ASN A 615 -1.86 -16.83 -13.33
C ASN A 615 -2.32 -16.25 -11.98
N CYS A 616 -1.67 -15.19 -11.48
CA CYS A 616 -2.07 -14.57 -10.22
C CYS A 616 -3.36 -13.74 -10.36
N ARG A 617 -3.80 -13.42 -11.59
CA ARG A 617 -5.00 -12.62 -11.87
C ARG A 617 -6.28 -13.21 -11.26
N ILE A 618 -6.46 -14.53 -11.36
CA ILE A 618 -7.65 -15.23 -10.87
C ILE A 618 -7.78 -15.10 -9.33
N PRO A 619 -6.82 -15.60 -8.52
CA PRO A 619 -6.88 -15.44 -7.07
C PRO A 619 -6.89 -13.97 -6.62
N LEU A 620 -6.26 -13.06 -7.39
CA LEU A 620 -6.26 -11.63 -7.06
C LEU A 620 -7.66 -11.01 -7.14
N GLN A 621 -8.49 -11.40 -8.11
CA GLN A 621 -9.87 -10.90 -8.22
C GLN A 621 -10.68 -11.26 -6.96
N THR A 622 -10.57 -12.51 -6.50
CA THR A 622 -11.19 -12.99 -5.26
C THR A 622 -10.72 -12.18 -4.06
N VAL A 623 -9.41 -11.98 -3.93
CA VAL A 623 -8.82 -11.20 -2.83
C VAL A 623 -9.28 -9.74 -2.88
N ARG A 624 -9.31 -9.12 -4.07
CA ARG A 624 -9.70 -7.70 -4.23
C ARG A 624 -11.12 -7.43 -3.71
N ALA A 625 -12.06 -8.35 -3.91
CA ALA A 625 -13.42 -8.24 -3.40
C ALA A 625 -13.53 -8.29 -1.86
N GLN A 626 -12.51 -8.84 -1.19
CA GLN A 626 -12.45 -9.03 0.26
C GLN A 626 -11.73 -7.89 0.99
N LEU A 627 -11.02 -7.02 0.26
CA LEU A 627 -10.27 -5.89 0.83
C LEU A 627 -11.17 -4.71 1.22
N PRO A 628 -10.69 -3.81 2.10
CA PRO A 628 -11.29 -2.49 2.29
C PRO A 628 -11.38 -1.70 0.96
N GLY A 629 -12.45 -0.91 0.78
CA GLY A 629 -12.75 -0.27 -0.52
C GLY A 629 -11.73 0.74 -1.06
N GLN A 630 -10.72 1.13 -0.27
CA GLN A 630 -9.64 2.03 -0.69
C GLN A 630 -8.27 1.33 -0.77
N THR A 631 -8.17 0.01 -0.67
CA THR A 631 -6.87 -0.67 -0.66
C THR A 631 -6.16 -0.54 -2.01
N VAL A 632 -4.90 -0.12 -1.98
CA VAL A 632 -4.01 -0.04 -3.16
C VAL A 632 -3.40 -1.40 -3.41
N ILE A 633 -3.40 -1.87 -4.66
CA ILE A 633 -2.68 -3.10 -5.04
C ILE A 633 -1.40 -2.68 -5.78
N MET A 634 -0.26 -3.17 -5.31
CA MET A 634 1.02 -2.92 -5.96
C MET A 634 1.61 -4.25 -6.43
N ASP A 635 1.97 -4.35 -7.71
CA ASP A 635 2.71 -5.51 -8.19
C ASP A 635 4.12 -5.54 -7.57
N LEU A 636 4.63 -6.72 -7.22
CA LEU A 636 5.98 -6.87 -6.67
C LEU A 636 7.08 -6.58 -7.70
N GLY A 637 6.73 -6.58 -8.99
CA GLY A 637 7.61 -6.56 -10.13
C GLY A 637 7.86 -7.98 -10.65
N PHE A 638 8.51 -8.06 -11.81
CA PHE A 638 9.00 -9.31 -12.33
C PHE A 638 10.24 -9.72 -11.52
N LEU A 639 10.07 -10.70 -10.62
CA LEU A 639 11.14 -11.29 -9.81
C LEU A 639 11.29 -12.76 -10.14
N ALA A 640 12.53 -13.17 -10.34
CA ALA A 640 12.94 -14.57 -10.38
C ALA A 640 14.11 -14.78 -9.40
N SER A 641 14.56 -16.02 -9.23
CA SER A 641 15.73 -16.29 -8.38
C SER A 641 17.03 -15.88 -9.06
N GLU A 642 17.03 -15.84 -10.40
CA GLU A 642 18.13 -15.34 -11.23
C GLU A 642 18.39 -13.85 -10.98
N CYS A 643 17.33 -13.05 -10.94
CA CYS A 643 17.38 -11.64 -10.58
C CYS A 643 15.96 -11.05 -10.40
N ARG A 644 15.90 -9.86 -9.80
CA ARG A 644 14.76 -8.96 -10.00
C ARG A 644 14.93 -8.28 -11.34
N THR A 645 13.96 -8.43 -12.24
CA THR A 645 14.00 -7.83 -13.57
C THR A 645 13.41 -6.41 -13.56
N THR A 646 12.33 -6.19 -12.81
CA THR A 646 11.63 -4.88 -12.80
C THR A 646 11.28 -4.34 -11.41
N LEU A 647 11.06 -3.03 -11.37
CA LEU A 647 10.45 -2.28 -10.27
C LEU A 647 9.10 -1.71 -10.73
N THR A 648 8.03 -2.06 -10.03
CA THR A 648 6.69 -1.50 -10.30
C THR A 648 6.64 -0.04 -9.83
N VAL A 649 6.38 0.87 -10.76
CA VAL A 649 6.44 2.33 -10.49
C VAL A 649 5.07 2.91 -10.10
N GLU A 650 4.00 2.24 -10.53
CA GLU A 650 2.60 2.66 -10.39
C GLU A 650 1.76 1.54 -9.79
N ALA A 651 0.65 1.89 -9.14
CA ALA A 651 -0.28 0.92 -8.57
C ALA A 651 -1.19 0.32 -9.66
N ASP A 652 -1.81 -0.82 -9.34
CA ASP A 652 -2.81 -1.49 -10.19
C ASP A 652 -2.31 -1.88 -11.59
N THR A 653 -1.00 -2.03 -11.77
CA THR A 653 -0.37 -2.50 -13.01
C THR A 653 0.71 -3.54 -12.75
N SER A 654 0.83 -4.52 -13.64
CA SER A 654 1.93 -5.48 -13.71
C SER A 654 3.17 -4.95 -14.46
N SER A 655 3.07 -3.74 -15.02
CA SER A 655 4.15 -3.11 -15.78
C SER A 655 5.21 -2.57 -14.83
N GLY A 656 6.46 -2.93 -15.06
CA GLY A 656 7.59 -2.47 -14.27
C GLY A 656 8.70 -1.84 -15.12
N LEU A 657 9.43 -0.91 -14.50
CA LEU A 657 10.65 -0.35 -15.06
C LEU A 657 11.80 -1.36 -14.86
N PRO A 658 12.53 -1.77 -15.90
CA PRO A 658 13.68 -2.66 -15.77
C PRO A 658 14.73 -2.10 -14.79
N VAL A 659 15.41 -2.96 -14.05
CA VAL A 659 16.56 -2.54 -13.21
C VAL A 659 17.84 -2.41 -14.03
N PHE A 660 17.77 -1.61 -15.10
CA PHE A 660 18.80 -1.47 -16.14
C PHE A 660 20.13 -0.83 -15.65
N GLN A 661 20.21 -0.43 -14.39
CA GLN A 661 21.44 0.02 -13.74
C GLN A 661 22.19 -1.11 -13.00
N ASP A 662 21.59 -2.29 -12.91
CA ASP A 662 22.14 -3.43 -12.16
C ASP A 662 22.53 -4.61 -13.03
N TYR A 663 21.71 -4.90 -14.03
CA TYR A 663 21.87 -6.05 -14.92
C TYR A 663 21.80 -5.59 -16.37
N PHE A 664 22.49 -6.32 -17.24
CA PHE A 664 22.38 -6.13 -18.69
C PHE A 664 21.33 -7.08 -19.25
N PHE A 665 20.44 -6.57 -20.09
CA PHE A 665 19.30 -7.29 -20.65
C PHE A 665 19.38 -7.33 -22.17
N GLU A 666 19.16 -8.52 -22.73
CA GLU A 666 18.96 -8.73 -24.16
C GLU A 666 17.60 -9.39 -24.40
N PHE A 667 17.09 -9.24 -25.62
CA PHE A 667 15.76 -9.70 -25.98
C PHE A 667 15.73 -10.31 -27.37
N VAL A 668 14.87 -11.31 -27.56
CA VAL A 668 14.57 -11.85 -28.90
C VAL A 668 13.06 -11.80 -29.09
N GLU A 669 12.58 -11.23 -30.19
CA GLU A 669 11.15 -11.16 -30.49
C GLU A 669 10.56 -12.58 -30.54
N ARG A 670 9.41 -12.80 -29.87
CA ARG A 670 8.82 -14.13 -29.69
C ARG A 670 8.65 -14.88 -31.02
N ALA A 671 8.22 -14.18 -32.06
CA ALA A 671 8.00 -14.74 -33.40
C ALA A 671 9.30 -15.16 -34.12
N ARG A 672 10.44 -14.55 -33.74
CA ARG A 672 11.75 -14.74 -34.38
C ARG A 672 12.71 -15.59 -33.55
N ARG A 673 12.21 -16.25 -32.49
CA ARG A 673 13.05 -17.06 -31.57
C ARG A 673 13.86 -18.14 -32.27
N ASN A 674 13.33 -18.69 -33.36
CA ASN A 674 13.89 -19.82 -34.11
C ASN A 674 14.72 -19.40 -35.33
N ASP A 675 14.90 -18.10 -35.57
CA ASP A 675 15.76 -17.60 -36.64
C ASP A 675 17.22 -18.05 -36.41
N LYS A 676 17.98 -18.23 -37.49
CA LYS A 676 19.37 -18.71 -37.44
C LYS A 676 20.33 -17.74 -38.14
N PRO A 677 21.10 -16.92 -37.40
CA PRO A 677 21.05 -16.71 -35.95
C PRO A 677 19.85 -15.81 -35.53
N PRO A 678 19.39 -15.89 -34.28
CA PRO A 678 18.35 -14.99 -33.78
C PRO A 678 18.91 -13.57 -33.58
N GLU A 679 18.10 -12.55 -33.87
CA GLU A 679 18.44 -11.15 -33.64
C GLU A 679 18.25 -10.79 -32.15
N PHE A 680 19.32 -10.38 -31.48
CA PHE A 680 19.30 -9.94 -30.09
C PHE A 680 19.19 -8.42 -30.00
N LEU A 681 18.15 -7.95 -29.34
CA LEU A 681 17.82 -6.54 -29.15
C LEU A 681 18.17 -6.08 -27.74
N THR A 682 18.53 -4.81 -27.60
CA THR A 682 18.71 -4.11 -26.33
C THR A 682 17.42 -3.39 -25.91
N LEU A 683 17.33 -2.95 -24.65
CA LEU A 683 16.14 -2.29 -24.08
C LEU A 683 15.63 -1.09 -24.91
N ASP A 684 16.51 -0.27 -25.47
CA ASP A 684 16.15 0.91 -26.27
C ASP A 684 15.43 0.56 -27.58
N ARG A 685 15.68 -0.65 -28.12
CA ARG A 685 15.15 -1.15 -29.39
C ARG A 685 13.79 -1.85 -29.26
N LEU A 686 13.25 -1.98 -28.05
CA LEU A 686 12.00 -2.68 -27.82
C LEU A 686 10.78 -1.83 -28.21
N GLU A 687 9.76 -2.45 -28.79
CA GLU A 687 8.56 -1.78 -29.27
C GLU A 687 7.35 -2.09 -28.37
N PRO A 688 6.56 -1.08 -27.95
CA PRO A 688 5.30 -1.31 -27.23
C PRO A 688 4.35 -2.25 -27.97
N GLY A 689 3.67 -3.12 -27.23
CA GLY A 689 2.75 -4.13 -27.73
C GLY A 689 3.42 -5.44 -28.17
N ARG A 690 4.73 -5.45 -28.42
CA ARG A 690 5.45 -6.66 -28.83
C ARG A 690 5.88 -7.54 -27.65
N GLU A 691 6.08 -8.81 -27.94
CA GLU A 691 6.46 -9.85 -26.98
C GLU A 691 7.87 -10.37 -27.26
N TYR A 692 8.64 -10.58 -26.19
CA TYR A 692 10.05 -10.93 -26.28
C TYR A 692 10.43 -12.00 -25.27
N TYR A 693 11.35 -12.87 -25.66
CA TYR A 693 12.15 -13.67 -24.73
C TYR A 693 13.22 -12.78 -24.10
N ILE A 694 13.45 -12.93 -22.79
CA ILE A 694 14.44 -12.16 -22.04
C ILE A 694 15.69 -12.98 -21.71
N PHE A 695 16.84 -12.35 -21.89
CA PHE A 695 18.16 -12.87 -21.53
C PHE A 695 18.83 -11.88 -20.59
N VAL A 696 19.60 -12.37 -19.63
CA VAL A 696 20.21 -11.52 -18.60
C VAL A 696 21.68 -11.83 -18.40
N THR A 697 22.46 -10.76 -18.22
CA THR A 697 23.82 -10.81 -17.68
C THR A 697 23.85 -10.14 -16.31
N THR A 698 24.23 -10.89 -15.27
CA THR A 698 24.22 -10.46 -13.87
C THR A 698 25.63 -10.38 -13.28
N THR A 699 25.76 -9.65 -12.18
CA THR A 699 26.97 -9.62 -11.33
C THR A 699 27.17 -10.92 -10.53
N GLY A 700 26.21 -11.85 -10.57
CA GLY A 700 26.26 -13.18 -9.98
C GLY A 700 26.80 -14.27 -10.91
N GLY A 701 27.27 -13.90 -12.11
CA GLY A 701 27.90 -14.85 -13.03
C GLY A 701 26.96 -15.53 -14.02
N LEU A 702 25.72 -15.04 -14.15
CA LEU A 702 24.88 -15.40 -15.28
C LEU A 702 25.28 -14.51 -16.46
N TYR A 703 25.72 -15.09 -17.58
CA TYR A 703 26.14 -14.36 -18.77
C TYR A 703 25.28 -14.78 -19.96
N ARG A 704 24.60 -13.83 -20.61
CA ARG A 704 23.62 -14.09 -21.69
C ARG A 704 22.68 -15.26 -21.36
N TYR A 705 22.25 -15.32 -20.11
CA TYR A 705 21.52 -16.45 -19.58
C TYR A 705 20.08 -16.41 -20.09
N ASP A 706 19.65 -17.51 -20.73
CA ASP A 706 18.26 -17.68 -21.18
C ASP A 706 17.35 -17.97 -19.98
N MET A 707 16.56 -16.97 -19.59
CA MET A 707 15.55 -17.13 -18.53
C MET A 707 14.37 -18.00 -18.98
N ASN A 708 14.22 -18.21 -20.28
CA ASN A 708 13.07 -18.84 -20.93
C ASN A 708 11.75 -18.21 -20.44
N ASP A 709 11.74 -16.88 -20.35
CA ASP A 709 10.60 -16.08 -19.90
C ASP A 709 10.16 -15.13 -21.01
N VAL A 710 8.83 -15.01 -21.20
CA VAL A 710 8.22 -14.12 -22.18
C VAL A 710 7.68 -12.88 -21.48
N VAL A 711 8.10 -11.72 -21.96
CA VAL A 711 7.67 -10.40 -21.48
C VAL A 711 6.99 -9.61 -22.59
N ARG A 712 6.11 -8.68 -22.22
CA ARG A 712 5.52 -7.71 -23.14
C ARG A 712 5.94 -6.30 -22.78
N VAL A 713 6.21 -5.48 -23.79
CA VAL A 713 6.44 -4.05 -23.61
C VAL A 713 5.09 -3.34 -23.56
N THR A 714 4.78 -2.67 -22.47
CA THR A 714 3.47 -2.01 -22.28
C THR A 714 3.52 -0.52 -22.57
N GLY A 715 4.71 0.08 -22.57
CA GLY A 715 4.89 1.50 -22.82
C GLY A 715 6.34 1.92 -22.57
N ARG A 716 6.55 3.21 -22.33
CA ARG A 716 7.86 3.78 -22.00
C ARG A 716 7.74 4.79 -20.85
N ARG A 717 8.77 4.86 -20.03
CA ARG A 717 8.97 5.92 -19.04
C ARG A 717 10.26 6.65 -19.39
N HIS A 718 10.13 7.88 -19.90
CA HIS A 718 11.21 8.56 -20.61
C HIS A 718 11.69 7.71 -21.80
N GLY A 719 12.98 7.39 -21.89
CA GLY A 719 13.55 6.53 -22.92
C GLY A 719 13.47 5.03 -22.62
N ALA A 720 13.23 4.62 -21.37
CA ALA A 720 13.24 3.22 -20.96
C ALA A 720 11.88 2.52 -21.20
N PRO A 721 11.85 1.29 -21.74
CA PRO A 721 10.62 0.52 -21.88
C PRO A 721 10.08 0.10 -20.52
N LEU A 722 8.75 0.04 -20.41
CA LEU A 722 8.05 -0.65 -19.32
C LEU A 722 7.73 -2.07 -19.79
N ILE A 723 8.04 -3.06 -18.96
CA ILE A 723 7.83 -4.46 -19.30
C ILE A 723 6.97 -5.16 -18.25
N GLU A 724 6.09 -6.04 -18.71
CA GLU A 724 5.32 -6.95 -17.87
C GLU A 724 5.68 -8.41 -18.17
N PHE A 725 5.68 -9.25 -17.13
CA PHE A 725 5.84 -10.69 -17.30
C PHE A 725 4.52 -11.31 -17.77
N LEU A 726 4.59 -12.15 -18.80
CA LEU A 726 3.43 -12.91 -19.28
C LEU A 726 3.43 -14.34 -18.76
N GLN A 727 4.45 -15.10 -19.15
CA GLN A 727 4.52 -16.54 -18.90
C GLN A 727 5.93 -17.10 -19.09
N LYS A 728 6.12 -18.34 -18.63
CA LYS A 728 7.24 -19.18 -19.00
C LYS A 728 7.17 -19.55 -20.49
N GLY A 729 8.34 -19.70 -21.10
CA GLY A 729 8.52 -20.05 -22.50
C GLY A 729 8.34 -21.54 -22.78
N GLN A 730 9.11 -22.07 -23.73
CA GLN A 730 8.91 -23.42 -24.25
C GLN A 730 9.29 -24.51 -23.23
N GLY A 731 8.50 -25.59 -23.16
CA GLY A 731 8.79 -26.78 -22.35
C GLY A 731 8.65 -26.60 -20.83
N VAL A 732 8.01 -25.52 -20.38
CA VAL A 732 7.79 -25.23 -18.95
C VAL A 732 6.42 -24.64 -18.73
N THR A 733 5.70 -25.14 -17.72
CA THR A 733 4.39 -24.60 -17.32
C THR A 733 4.35 -24.35 -15.82
N ASN A 734 3.40 -23.53 -15.39
CA ASN A 734 3.05 -23.35 -13.99
C ASN A 734 1.56 -23.08 -13.82
N ILE A 735 0.98 -23.46 -12.69
CA ILE A 735 -0.42 -23.13 -12.32
C ILE A 735 -0.40 -22.17 -11.14
N THR A 736 0.17 -22.59 -10.00
CA THR A 736 0.21 -21.81 -8.75
C THR A 736 1.58 -21.24 -8.43
N GLY A 737 2.49 -21.29 -9.41
CA GLY A 737 3.85 -20.78 -9.35
C GLY A 737 4.93 -21.86 -9.30
N GLU A 738 4.56 -23.14 -9.23
CA GLU A 738 5.50 -24.26 -9.44
C GLU A 738 5.98 -24.30 -10.89
N LYS A 739 7.29 -24.36 -11.13
CA LYS A 739 7.85 -24.45 -12.49
C LYS A 739 8.02 -25.91 -12.88
N LEU A 740 7.04 -26.47 -13.60
CA LEU A 740 7.11 -27.85 -14.06
C LEU A 740 7.73 -27.91 -15.46
N TYR A 741 8.81 -28.70 -15.60
CA TYR A 741 9.54 -28.83 -16.87
C TYR A 741 9.15 -30.10 -17.61
N GLU A 742 9.15 -30.05 -18.94
CA GLU A 742 8.80 -31.18 -19.82
C GLU A 742 9.64 -32.44 -19.54
N THR A 743 10.92 -32.27 -19.25
CA THR A 743 11.84 -33.35 -18.87
C THR A 743 11.43 -34.04 -17.57
N GLN A 744 11.05 -33.28 -16.55
CA GLN A 744 10.57 -33.82 -15.28
C GLN A 744 9.26 -34.58 -15.46
N VAL A 745 8.35 -34.04 -16.29
CA VAL A 745 7.09 -34.68 -16.64
C VAL A 745 7.34 -35.99 -17.38
N THR A 746 8.26 -36.01 -18.33
CA THR A 746 8.65 -37.21 -19.06
C THR A 746 9.25 -38.25 -18.13
N GLN A 747 10.19 -37.86 -17.25
CA GLN A 747 10.80 -38.76 -16.27
C GLN A 747 9.77 -39.33 -15.28
N ALA A 748 8.85 -38.50 -14.78
CA ALA A 748 7.78 -38.95 -13.90
C ALA A 748 6.83 -39.91 -14.63
N THR A 749 6.52 -39.65 -15.89
CA THR A 749 5.68 -40.50 -16.73
C THR A 749 6.35 -41.86 -17.00
N VAL A 750 7.64 -41.88 -17.34
CA VAL A 750 8.42 -43.11 -17.55
C VAL A 750 8.50 -43.93 -16.26
N ALA A 751 8.78 -43.29 -15.11
CA ALA A 751 8.81 -43.97 -13.82
C ALA A 751 7.43 -44.56 -13.46
N THR A 752 6.35 -43.84 -13.77
CA THR A 752 4.98 -44.31 -13.55
C THR A 752 4.63 -45.48 -14.47
N ALA A 753 5.01 -45.41 -15.75
CA ALA A 753 4.81 -46.48 -16.72
C ALA A 753 5.46 -47.79 -16.26
N ALA A 754 6.71 -47.71 -15.77
CA ALA A 754 7.44 -48.84 -15.22
C ALA A 754 6.79 -49.40 -13.94
N GLN A 755 6.30 -48.54 -13.04
CA GLN A 755 5.64 -48.96 -11.78
C GLN A 755 4.28 -49.61 -12.01
N CYS A 756 3.55 -49.19 -13.05
CA CYS A 756 2.24 -49.72 -13.41
C CYS A 756 2.32 -50.84 -14.46
N SER A 757 3.52 -51.21 -14.92
CA SER A 757 3.74 -52.20 -15.99
C SER A 757 2.95 -51.91 -17.27
N ILE A 758 2.83 -50.63 -17.64
CA ILE A 758 2.11 -50.18 -18.84
C ILE A 758 3.07 -49.60 -19.87
N THR A 759 2.69 -49.67 -21.14
CA THR A 759 3.41 -49.02 -22.23
C THR A 759 2.63 -47.80 -22.70
N ILE A 760 3.31 -46.66 -22.79
CA ILE A 760 2.73 -45.36 -23.13
C ILE A 760 3.31 -44.88 -24.48
N PRO A 761 2.73 -45.27 -25.63
CA PRO A 761 3.12 -44.77 -26.94
C PRO A 761 3.02 -43.25 -27.10
N PHE A 762 2.05 -42.63 -26.43
CA PHE A 762 1.86 -41.19 -26.48
C PHE A 762 1.27 -40.69 -25.17
N PHE A 763 1.76 -39.52 -24.75
CA PHE A 763 1.10 -38.75 -23.71
C PHE A 763 1.23 -37.26 -23.97
N ILE A 764 0.33 -36.50 -23.38
CA ILE A 764 0.45 -35.06 -23.24
C ILE A 764 -0.07 -34.64 -21.87
N ALA A 765 0.67 -33.75 -21.21
CA ALA A 765 0.32 -33.13 -19.94
C ALA A 765 -0.14 -31.69 -20.20
N LEU A 766 -1.37 -31.39 -19.79
CA LEU A 766 -1.96 -30.06 -19.93
C LEU A 766 -2.08 -29.40 -18.55
N ALA A 767 -1.47 -28.23 -18.41
CA ALA A 767 -1.69 -27.37 -17.25
C ALA A 767 -3.08 -26.71 -17.35
N ASP A 768 -4.04 -27.20 -16.57
CA ASP A 768 -5.39 -26.64 -16.48
C ASP A 768 -5.44 -25.61 -15.34
N ARG A 769 -5.30 -24.34 -15.71
CA ARG A 769 -5.27 -23.21 -14.77
C ARG A 769 -6.60 -22.95 -14.09
N ASP A 770 -7.71 -23.27 -14.76
CA ASP A 770 -9.05 -23.07 -14.22
C ASP A 770 -9.40 -24.16 -13.22
N ALA A 771 -9.06 -25.41 -13.54
CA ALA A 771 -9.24 -26.53 -12.62
C ALA A 771 -8.23 -26.52 -11.45
N GLY A 772 -7.07 -25.89 -11.65
CA GLY A 772 -5.98 -25.83 -10.67
C GLY A 772 -5.20 -27.15 -10.55
N ARG A 773 -5.06 -27.90 -11.65
CA ARG A 773 -4.39 -29.22 -11.72
C ARG A 773 -3.75 -29.48 -13.08
N TYR A 774 -2.89 -30.49 -13.14
CA TYR A 774 -2.38 -31.04 -14.40
C TYR A 774 -3.26 -32.20 -14.87
N GLU A 775 -3.64 -32.18 -16.14
CA GLU A 775 -4.41 -33.25 -16.80
C GLU A 775 -3.50 -34.00 -17.77
N PHE A 776 -3.34 -35.30 -17.55
CA PHE A 776 -2.51 -36.16 -18.40
C PHE A 776 -3.39 -37.02 -19.28
N TYR A 777 -3.16 -36.95 -20.58
CA TYR A 777 -3.88 -37.75 -21.56
C TYR A 777 -2.93 -38.80 -22.11
N PHE A 778 -3.28 -40.07 -21.94
CA PHE A 778 -2.47 -41.22 -22.31
C PHE A 778 -3.12 -42.01 -23.42
N GLU A 779 -2.39 -42.28 -24.49
CA GLU A 779 -2.69 -43.39 -25.39
C GLU A 779 -1.81 -44.57 -24.95
N LEU A 780 -2.42 -45.68 -24.53
CA LEU A 780 -1.72 -46.85 -24.00
C LEU A 780 -1.67 -47.99 -25.03
N SER A 781 -0.65 -48.84 -24.92
CA SER A 781 -0.58 -50.10 -25.66
C SER A 781 -0.46 -51.28 -24.69
N GLY A 782 -1.30 -52.29 -24.85
CA GLY A 782 -1.38 -53.47 -23.97
C GLY A 782 -2.64 -53.50 -23.11
N SER A 783 -3.06 -54.70 -22.70
CA SER A 783 -4.26 -54.97 -21.89
C SER A 783 -3.85 -55.74 -20.62
N PRO A 784 -4.50 -55.53 -19.45
CA PRO A 784 -5.66 -54.67 -19.20
C PRO A 784 -5.33 -53.17 -19.01
N ALA A 785 -6.34 -52.31 -19.18
CA ALA A 785 -6.23 -50.89 -18.90
C ALA A 785 -5.91 -50.66 -17.40
N PRO A 786 -4.97 -49.77 -17.06
CA PRO A 786 -4.62 -49.48 -15.68
C PRO A 786 -5.76 -48.76 -14.97
N ASP A 787 -5.88 -48.97 -13.66
CA ASP A 787 -6.72 -48.11 -12.82
C ASP A 787 -6.23 -46.67 -12.91
N LEU A 788 -7.08 -45.79 -13.47
CA LEU A 788 -6.79 -44.36 -13.66
C LEU A 788 -6.55 -43.64 -12.33
N HIS A 789 -7.14 -44.10 -11.24
CA HIS A 789 -6.93 -43.52 -9.92
C HIS A 789 -5.52 -43.84 -9.42
N GLU A 790 -5.09 -45.10 -9.52
CA GLU A 790 -3.72 -45.50 -9.18
C GLU A 790 -2.69 -44.86 -10.10
N LEU A 791 -2.97 -44.78 -11.41
CA LEU A 791 -2.11 -44.11 -12.38
C LEU A 791 -1.93 -42.62 -12.03
N SER A 792 -3.02 -41.92 -11.72
CA SER A 792 -3.00 -40.52 -11.29
C SER A 792 -2.18 -40.35 -10.00
N ARG A 793 -2.40 -41.22 -9.01
CA ARG A 793 -1.70 -41.17 -7.72
C ARG A 793 -0.18 -41.36 -7.88
N ARG A 794 0.25 -42.38 -8.63
CA ARG A 794 1.67 -42.67 -8.90
C ARG A 794 2.35 -41.54 -9.66
N LEU A 795 1.64 -40.97 -10.62
CA LEU A 795 2.12 -39.84 -11.38
C LEU A 795 2.32 -38.60 -10.50
N ASP A 796 1.35 -38.30 -9.62
CA ASP A 796 1.44 -37.20 -8.63
C ASP A 796 2.65 -37.39 -7.68
N GLU A 797 2.89 -38.63 -7.22
CA GLU A 797 4.05 -38.98 -6.39
C GLU A 797 5.38 -38.80 -7.11
N ASN A 798 5.48 -39.32 -8.34
CA ASN A 798 6.71 -39.21 -9.13
C ASN A 798 6.99 -37.75 -9.53
N LEU A 799 5.98 -36.95 -9.86
CA LEU A 799 6.14 -35.51 -10.08
C LEU A 799 6.62 -34.80 -8.81
N SER A 800 6.06 -35.15 -7.64
CA SER A 800 6.49 -34.59 -6.35
C SER A 800 7.93 -34.96 -5.98
N ARG A 801 8.44 -36.11 -6.45
CA ARG A 801 9.85 -36.48 -6.30
C ARG A 801 10.77 -35.69 -7.23
N GLN A 802 10.31 -35.40 -8.45
CA GLN A 802 11.10 -34.69 -9.46
C GLN A 802 11.12 -33.18 -9.26
N ASN A 803 10.09 -32.62 -8.62
CA ASN A 803 9.93 -31.18 -8.48
C ASN A 803 9.49 -30.79 -7.06
N GLU A 804 10.41 -30.20 -6.30
CA GLU A 804 10.15 -29.78 -4.92
C GLU A 804 9.12 -28.65 -4.83
N GLU A 805 9.07 -27.72 -5.81
CA GLU A 805 8.03 -26.69 -5.83
C GLU A 805 6.64 -27.31 -6.03
N TYR A 806 6.51 -28.27 -6.94
CA TYR A 806 5.29 -29.04 -7.17
C TYR A 806 4.82 -29.72 -5.88
N LYS A 807 5.72 -30.45 -5.22
CA LYS A 807 5.48 -31.12 -3.93
C LYS A 807 5.00 -30.13 -2.87
N GLN A 808 5.65 -28.97 -2.74
CA GLN A 808 5.23 -27.93 -1.79
C GLN A 808 3.84 -27.37 -2.10
N LYS A 809 3.50 -27.13 -3.38
CA LYS A 809 2.17 -26.66 -3.77
C LYS A 809 1.09 -27.70 -3.50
N ARG A 810 1.36 -28.98 -3.79
CA ARG A 810 0.48 -30.12 -3.48
C ARG A 810 0.25 -30.26 -1.98
N ALA A 811 1.32 -30.27 -1.18
CA ALA A 811 1.24 -30.36 0.28
C ALA A 811 0.46 -29.19 0.91
N SER A 812 0.58 -27.99 0.34
CA SER A 812 -0.18 -26.82 0.79
C SER A 812 -1.65 -26.78 0.33
N GLY A 813 -2.08 -27.73 -0.52
CA GLY A 813 -3.43 -27.76 -1.10
C GLY A 813 -3.68 -26.74 -2.22
N ARG A 814 -2.71 -25.88 -2.54
CA ARG A 814 -2.84 -24.86 -3.61
C ARG A 814 -2.94 -25.48 -5.01
N LEU A 815 -2.26 -26.60 -5.22
CA LEU A 815 -2.33 -27.37 -6.45
C LEU A 815 -3.12 -28.65 -6.18
N LYS A 816 -4.15 -28.93 -6.97
CA LYS A 816 -4.96 -30.16 -6.84
C LYS A 816 -4.22 -31.38 -7.40
N PRO A 817 -4.62 -32.62 -7.02
CA PRO A 817 -4.02 -33.84 -7.58
C PRO A 817 -4.12 -33.86 -9.10
N VAL A 818 -3.12 -34.47 -9.75
CA VAL A 818 -3.20 -34.74 -11.20
C VAL A 818 -4.39 -35.61 -11.53
N GLN A 819 -4.88 -35.48 -12.76
CA GLN A 819 -5.88 -36.38 -13.30
C GLN A 819 -5.38 -37.02 -14.59
N ALA A 820 -5.31 -38.35 -14.61
CA ALA A 820 -5.04 -39.14 -15.80
C ALA A 820 -6.34 -39.42 -16.57
N TRP A 821 -6.22 -39.41 -17.90
CA TRP A 821 -7.28 -39.70 -18.85
C TRP A 821 -6.75 -40.67 -19.90
N LEU A 822 -7.58 -41.62 -20.31
CA LEU A 822 -7.24 -42.58 -21.36
C LEU A 822 -7.79 -42.09 -22.70
N LEU A 823 -6.94 -42.09 -23.72
CA LEU A 823 -7.28 -41.78 -25.10
C LEU A 823 -7.58 -43.06 -25.88
N LYS A 824 -8.48 -42.95 -26.86
CA LYS A 824 -8.70 -43.96 -27.89
C LYS A 824 -7.43 -44.15 -28.72
N THR A 825 -7.20 -45.37 -29.19
CA THR A 825 -6.15 -45.66 -30.16
C THR A 825 -6.30 -44.77 -31.39
N GLY A 826 -5.21 -44.12 -31.81
CA GLY A 826 -5.17 -43.18 -32.94
C GLY A 826 -5.38 -41.71 -32.55
N ALA A 827 -5.65 -41.38 -31.29
CA ALA A 827 -5.80 -40.01 -30.82
C ALA A 827 -4.53 -39.17 -31.02
N ALA A 828 -3.35 -39.76 -30.82
CA ALA A 828 -2.05 -39.11 -31.09
C ALA A 828 -1.92 -38.68 -32.56
N THR A 829 -2.45 -39.48 -33.50
CA THR A 829 -2.45 -39.17 -34.93
C THR A 829 -3.37 -37.99 -35.24
N CYS A 830 -4.57 -37.96 -34.64
CA CYS A 830 -5.49 -36.82 -34.75
C CYS A 830 -4.85 -35.53 -34.21
N PHE A 831 -4.16 -35.61 -33.08
CA PHE A 831 -3.47 -34.48 -32.48
C PHE A 831 -2.32 -33.98 -33.35
N ARG A 832 -1.50 -34.89 -33.91
CA ARG A 832 -0.44 -34.57 -34.88
C ARG A 832 -0.99 -33.82 -36.09
N ALA A 833 -2.08 -34.30 -36.69
CA ALA A 833 -2.70 -33.67 -37.84
C ALA A 833 -3.22 -32.25 -37.53
N HIS A 834 -3.72 -32.01 -36.32
CA HIS A 834 -4.12 -30.68 -35.86
C HIS A 834 -2.93 -29.71 -35.81
N LEU A 835 -1.79 -30.14 -35.27
CA LEU A 835 -0.59 -29.30 -35.18
C LEU A 835 0.02 -28.97 -36.55
N VAL A 836 0.01 -29.93 -37.49
CA VAL A 836 0.45 -29.68 -38.88
C VAL A 836 -0.44 -28.63 -39.56
N LYS A 837 -1.76 -28.69 -39.37
CA LYS A 837 -2.69 -27.68 -39.88
C LYS A 837 -2.43 -26.27 -39.32
N ARG A 838 -1.82 -26.15 -38.14
CA ARG A 838 -1.41 -24.87 -37.54
C ARG A 838 0.01 -24.43 -37.94
N GLY A 839 0.62 -25.08 -38.93
CA GLY A 839 1.88 -24.65 -39.54
C GLY A 839 3.14 -25.35 -39.01
N GLN A 840 3.01 -26.41 -38.21
CA GLN A 840 4.15 -27.20 -37.76
C GLN A 840 4.61 -28.15 -38.89
N LYS A 841 5.90 -28.12 -39.27
CA LYS A 841 6.43 -28.94 -40.38
C LYS A 841 6.49 -30.42 -40.00
N GLU A 842 5.92 -31.28 -40.85
CA GLU A 842 5.75 -32.74 -40.64
C GLU A 842 7.07 -33.48 -40.33
N GLY A 843 8.17 -33.11 -41.00
CA GLY A 843 9.51 -33.70 -40.77
C GLY A 843 10.26 -33.22 -39.52
N GLN A 844 9.70 -32.29 -38.73
CA GLN A 844 10.31 -31.75 -37.49
C GLN A 844 9.41 -31.97 -36.26
N PHE A 845 8.60 -33.03 -36.28
CA PHE A 845 7.69 -33.34 -35.18
C PHE A 845 8.47 -33.77 -33.92
N LYS A 846 8.68 -32.82 -32.99
CA LYS A 846 8.91 -33.07 -31.57
C LYS A 846 7.66 -32.61 -30.84
N ALA A 847 6.81 -33.54 -30.42
CA ALA A 847 5.65 -33.20 -29.59
C ALA A 847 6.17 -32.63 -28.27
N GLN A 848 5.91 -31.35 -27.99
CA GLN A 848 5.98 -30.87 -26.62
C GLN A 848 4.93 -31.62 -25.82
N CYS A 849 5.38 -32.45 -24.88
CA CYS A 849 4.47 -33.27 -24.07
C CYS A 849 3.96 -32.52 -22.82
N LEU A 850 4.28 -31.23 -22.68
CA LEU A 850 3.80 -30.35 -21.62
C LEU A 850 3.40 -28.98 -22.21
N ALA A 851 2.15 -28.56 -21.97
CA ALA A 851 1.63 -27.29 -22.49
C ALA A 851 0.50 -26.72 -21.62
N TYR A 852 0.13 -25.46 -21.87
CA TYR A 852 -1.08 -24.87 -21.29
C TYR A 852 -2.33 -25.33 -22.06
N LYS A 853 -3.37 -25.75 -21.32
CA LYS A 853 -4.59 -26.30 -21.93
C LYS A 853 -5.26 -25.35 -22.93
N ASP A 854 -5.23 -24.05 -22.66
CA ASP A 854 -5.82 -23.00 -23.50
C ASP A 854 -4.99 -22.64 -24.74
N GLU A 855 -3.70 -22.97 -24.79
CA GLU A 855 -2.83 -22.69 -25.95
C GLU A 855 -2.87 -23.82 -27.00
N VAL A 856 -3.09 -25.06 -26.56
CA VAL A 856 -3.05 -26.25 -27.43
C VAL A 856 -4.13 -26.18 -28.53
N GLY A 857 -5.32 -25.66 -28.22
CA GLY A 857 -6.41 -25.49 -29.19
C GLY A 857 -6.98 -26.79 -29.76
N PHE A 858 -6.70 -27.93 -29.12
CA PHE A 858 -7.23 -29.26 -29.46
C PHE A 858 -8.10 -29.77 -28.31
N ASP A 859 -9.34 -30.16 -28.61
CA ASP A 859 -10.23 -30.76 -27.61
C ASP A 859 -10.00 -32.27 -27.54
N PHE A 860 -9.45 -32.73 -26.42
CA PHE A 860 -9.21 -34.16 -26.17
C PHE A 860 -10.47 -34.90 -25.71
N LYS A 861 -11.55 -34.22 -25.29
CA LYS A 861 -12.77 -34.89 -24.77
C LYS A 861 -13.39 -35.90 -25.75
N PRO A 862 -13.53 -35.62 -27.06
CA PRO A 862 -14.07 -36.59 -28.02
C PRO A 862 -13.16 -37.82 -28.24
N GLN A 863 -11.88 -37.68 -27.90
CA GLN A 863 -10.84 -38.70 -28.06
C GLN A 863 -10.68 -39.57 -26.81
N LEU A 864 -11.40 -39.29 -25.72
CA LEU A 864 -11.38 -40.12 -24.52
C LEU A 864 -11.95 -41.51 -24.82
N ALA A 865 -11.28 -42.57 -24.35
CA ALA A 865 -11.86 -43.90 -24.31
C ALA A 865 -13.05 -43.88 -23.35
N THR A 866 -14.19 -44.45 -23.76
CA THR A 866 -15.32 -44.68 -22.85
C THR A 866 -14.91 -45.74 -21.84
N GLU A 867 -15.18 -45.48 -20.56
CA GLU A 867 -14.96 -46.41 -19.43
C GLU A 867 -15.56 -47.80 -19.68
#